data_AF-A0A9P6UKC0-F1
#
_entry.id   AF-A0A9P6UKC0-F1
#
_cell.length_a   1.000
_cell.length_b   1.000
_cell.length_c   1.000
_cell.angle_alpha   90.00
_cell.angle_beta   90.00
_cell.angle_gamma   90.00
#
_symmetry.space_group_name_H-M   'P 1'
#
loop_
_entity.id
_entity.type
_entity.pdbx_description
1 polymer ?
#
loop_
_entity_poly.entity_id
_entity_poly.type
_entity_poly.pdbx_seq_one_letter_code
_entity_poly.pdbx_strand_id
1 'polypeptide(L)'
;MDQGDPTKVWIEYLMHHGGYTTLLGAPAVIATVTFVSRILWLSNKRTPHNYGRTAWIFWPTQLLIALASLLALYIAASPYASNGLSLGSFLMFVAWATALKVNQQEHLYEIRSSDYLFVYYLVTITTSSLALYILHQTPDTPTNKINTTIQNLGAFTVIIALAFVIEALPRRNTKVQIASRQKEHLTPYQQANLWSRWTFHYAQETISIGYVRALRPEDIDGIAPAALKAHINYELVNASWDKEVAAASSKNKSPSLTKAVFRSFKGRIIFLLLGRILGAVLYFMPPALFSTLLRFFVDYNNAIREGTEPPSIQYGLLIATGILIANFAATILIAGSSQGLFELGYQVRAANVAMIYRKSLKLSPQARQKSTVGEITNHMAVDAEKWFTAFSMVPLLLVIPTELIVGCFLLYRILGWSLFAGFAMFFIITPIQGKFAGFMTAYEGDKMGRMDARVRMMSEVLSNIKIVKLYGWEDAFRKKIDGLRGLEIKAEKSLATLRSCFAIFFSSITLLMALATFSVYSTIGGPNFTPGRMTPEVVFVSMGLFSMLNKPLGLASIVISVSIAVKIGIKRIESFLVQEEIDTTAVQRFSRQQIQKNKKAMAIDIKDGTFAWEKEEPVVADAPTPEISAEDAERQPLLSGSTVTTATRTPYRPTLSNINLDIHAGSLTAIVGRIGQGKSSLLNAIMGEMYKKQGSVKVYGDIAYVPQQAWICNATVKDNILFGKPFDQDLYDRIVIASGLQPDLEMLPAGDMTEIGERGINLSGGQKQRISLARAAYQDADVYLLDDPLSAVDAHVDQHLWQHLIGPQGLLKDKTRVLVTHGIHHLENVDKIVVLKDGSVSEVGEYQQLLDSRGAFSQLIQDFSVAKKSKKTVKHQSDSTAVESAAVEEGDVDSERNTIVEDEDQKDKKGDAAGKSGELVEDEAMEEGRVGWSVAAAYVRAV
;
A
#
# COMPACT_ATOMS: atom_id res chain seq x y z
N MET A 1 12.91 -44.79 -46.76
CA MET A 1 11.82 -43.81 -46.61
C MET A 1 10.98 -44.24 -45.42
N ASP A 2 11.38 -43.83 -44.21
CA ASP A 2 10.62 -44.02 -42.97
C ASP A 2 9.98 -42.68 -42.60
N GLN A 3 8.72 -42.49 -42.96
CA GLN A 3 7.96 -41.25 -42.70
C GLN A 3 7.33 -41.21 -41.28
N GLY A 4 7.78 -42.07 -40.36
CA GLY A 4 7.14 -42.26 -39.05
C GLY A 4 7.64 -41.36 -37.92
N ASP A 5 8.84 -40.75 -38.02
CA ASP A 5 9.44 -39.98 -36.93
C ASP A 5 9.35 -38.46 -37.19
N PRO A 6 8.41 -37.74 -36.55
CA PRO A 6 8.25 -36.30 -36.75
C PRO A 6 9.49 -35.49 -36.34
N THR A 7 10.36 -36.05 -35.50
CA THR A 7 11.62 -35.43 -35.06
C THR A 7 12.65 -35.43 -36.20
N LYS A 8 12.73 -36.53 -36.96
CA LYS A 8 13.59 -36.62 -38.16
C LYS A 8 13.15 -35.65 -39.24
N VAL A 9 11.84 -35.50 -39.47
CA VAL A 9 11.29 -34.53 -40.45
C VAL A 9 11.66 -33.08 -40.07
N TRP A 10 11.58 -32.74 -38.78
CA TRP A 10 11.95 -31.40 -38.30
C TRP A 10 13.45 -31.14 -38.39
N ILE A 11 14.27 -32.14 -38.03
CA ILE A 11 15.74 -32.07 -38.13
C ILE A 11 16.17 -31.95 -39.60
N GLU A 12 15.60 -32.76 -40.49
CA GLU A 12 15.84 -32.68 -41.94
C GLU A 12 15.42 -31.33 -42.52
N TYR A 13 14.27 -30.79 -42.10
CA TYR A 13 13.80 -29.46 -42.51
C TYR A 13 14.77 -28.35 -42.07
N LEU A 14 15.22 -28.38 -40.81
CA LEU A 14 16.19 -27.43 -40.27
C LEU A 14 17.52 -27.53 -41.03
N MET A 15 18.00 -28.76 -41.25
CA MET A 15 19.25 -29.04 -41.96
C MET A 15 19.22 -28.61 -43.43
N HIS A 16 18.06 -28.69 -44.10
CA HIS A 16 17.87 -28.21 -45.48
C HIS A 16 17.80 -26.68 -45.62
N HIS A 17 17.44 -25.94 -44.56
CA HIS A 17 17.24 -24.48 -44.58
C HIS A 17 18.28 -23.72 -43.74
N GLY A 18 19.56 -24.14 -43.80
CA GLY A 18 20.66 -23.44 -43.13
C GLY A 18 20.72 -23.63 -41.61
N GLY A 19 20.25 -24.77 -41.10
CA GLY A 19 19.95 -25.03 -39.69
C GLY A 19 20.96 -24.54 -38.65
N TYR A 20 22.26 -24.82 -38.81
CA TYR A 20 23.26 -24.36 -37.83
C TYR A 20 23.58 -22.86 -37.94
N THR A 21 23.44 -22.27 -39.13
CA THR A 21 23.61 -20.81 -39.32
C THR A 21 22.48 -20.04 -38.64
N THR A 22 21.26 -20.54 -38.71
CA THR A 22 20.11 -19.92 -38.06
C THR A 22 20.14 -20.18 -36.56
N LEU A 23 20.44 -21.41 -36.14
CA LEU A 23 20.45 -21.80 -34.73
C LEU A 23 21.55 -21.10 -33.89
N LEU A 24 22.80 -21.08 -34.36
CA LEU A 24 23.92 -20.46 -33.64
C LEU A 24 24.16 -19.00 -34.08
N GLY A 25 23.98 -18.72 -35.38
CA GLY A 25 24.31 -17.42 -35.96
C GLY A 25 23.28 -16.33 -35.68
N ALA A 26 21.97 -16.61 -35.74
CA ALA A 26 20.96 -15.58 -35.52
C ALA A 26 21.03 -14.96 -34.09
N PRO A 27 21.13 -15.76 -33.01
CA PRO A 27 21.35 -15.21 -31.67
C PRO A 27 22.66 -14.43 -31.56
N ALA A 28 23.73 -14.90 -32.22
CA ALA A 28 25.03 -14.24 -32.21
C ALA A 28 25.01 -12.88 -32.91
N VAL A 29 24.28 -12.73 -34.02
CA VAL A 29 24.11 -11.44 -34.70
C VAL A 29 23.35 -10.45 -33.81
N ILE A 30 22.23 -10.89 -33.20
CA ILE A 30 21.46 -10.06 -32.27
C ILE A 30 22.34 -9.63 -31.07
N ALA A 31 23.10 -10.57 -30.51
CA ALA A 31 24.04 -10.30 -29.42
C ALA A 31 25.11 -9.29 -29.83
N THR A 32 25.71 -9.45 -31.01
CA THR A 32 26.75 -8.52 -31.51
C THR A 32 26.20 -7.10 -31.66
N VAL A 33 25.00 -6.93 -32.25
CA VAL A 33 24.36 -5.61 -32.40
C VAL A 33 24.03 -4.99 -31.04
N THR A 34 23.50 -5.79 -30.11
CA THR A 34 23.17 -5.31 -28.76
C THR A 34 24.43 -4.96 -27.95
N PHE A 35 25.50 -5.75 -28.08
CA PHE A 35 26.80 -5.49 -27.47
C PHE A 35 27.46 -4.22 -28.00
N VAL A 36 27.50 -4.01 -29.32
CA VAL A 36 28.06 -2.80 -29.93
C VAL A 36 27.25 -1.56 -29.53
N SER A 37 25.92 -1.62 -29.61
CA SER A 37 25.07 -0.50 -29.18
C SER A 37 25.23 -0.18 -27.69
N ARG A 38 25.40 -1.21 -26.84
CA ARG A 38 25.67 -1.06 -25.42
C ARG A 38 27.03 -0.42 -25.13
N ILE A 39 28.08 -0.85 -25.83
CA ILE A 39 29.42 -0.25 -25.76
C ILE A 39 29.38 1.25 -26.07
N LEU A 40 28.72 1.60 -27.18
CA LEU A 40 28.57 3.00 -27.60
C LEU A 40 27.77 3.82 -26.58
N TRP A 41 26.70 3.26 -26.01
CA TRP A 41 25.90 3.93 -24.99
C TRP A 41 26.69 4.19 -23.72
N LEU A 42 27.45 3.20 -23.22
CA LEU A 42 28.27 3.35 -22.01
C LEU A 42 29.35 4.41 -22.20
N SER A 43 30.02 4.40 -23.35
CA SER A 43 31.08 5.35 -23.66
C SER A 43 30.58 6.79 -23.83
N ASN A 44 29.36 6.97 -24.35
CA ASN A 44 28.83 8.32 -24.66
C ASN A 44 27.97 8.92 -23.55
N LYS A 45 27.27 8.11 -22.75
CA LYS A 45 26.26 8.59 -21.79
C LYS A 45 26.59 8.35 -20.32
N ARG A 46 27.66 7.61 -19.99
CA ARG A 46 28.04 7.33 -18.60
C ARG A 46 29.47 7.72 -18.29
N THR A 47 29.69 8.07 -17.03
CA THR A 47 31.01 8.31 -16.45
C THR A 47 31.49 7.06 -15.72
N PRO A 48 32.78 6.71 -15.81
CA PRO A 48 33.32 5.57 -15.08
C PRO A 48 33.27 5.80 -13.57
N HIS A 49 32.89 4.79 -12.81
CA HIS A 49 32.64 4.93 -11.37
C HIS A 49 33.93 4.91 -10.52
N ASN A 50 35.09 4.57 -11.10
CA ASN A 50 36.43 4.60 -10.47
C ASN A 50 36.60 3.78 -9.18
N TYR A 51 35.66 2.89 -8.84
CA TYR A 51 35.75 1.99 -7.68
C TYR A 51 36.67 0.76 -7.89
N GLY A 52 37.22 0.60 -9.08
CA GLY A 52 38.00 -0.58 -9.48
C GLY A 52 37.12 -1.76 -9.93
N ARG A 53 37.72 -2.93 -10.12
CA ARG A 53 37.05 -4.16 -10.59
C ARG A 53 37.11 -5.25 -9.52
N THR A 54 36.14 -6.17 -9.57
CA THR A 54 36.14 -7.38 -8.76
C THR A 54 37.05 -8.44 -9.37
N ALA A 55 38.34 -8.44 -8.99
CA ALA A 55 39.38 -9.27 -9.61
C ALA A 55 39.02 -10.76 -9.73
N TRP A 56 38.43 -11.35 -8.68
CA TRP A 56 38.04 -12.77 -8.63
C TRP A 56 36.84 -13.15 -9.51
N ILE A 57 36.13 -12.17 -10.08
CA ILE A 57 35.02 -12.41 -11.01
C ILE A 57 35.44 -11.97 -12.40
N PHE A 58 36.01 -10.77 -12.51
CA PHE A 58 36.42 -10.18 -13.78
C PHE A 58 37.45 -11.02 -14.54
N TRP A 59 38.55 -11.42 -13.89
CA TRP A 59 39.62 -12.14 -14.60
C TRP A 59 39.21 -13.55 -15.04
N PRO A 60 38.56 -14.36 -14.19
CA PRO A 60 38.05 -15.67 -14.63
C PRO A 60 37.02 -15.56 -15.76
N THR A 61 36.10 -14.59 -15.71
CA THR A 61 35.08 -14.46 -16.77
C THR A 61 35.70 -13.98 -18.08
N GLN A 62 36.66 -13.05 -18.04
CA GLN A 62 37.42 -12.65 -19.23
C GLN A 62 38.21 -13.82 -19.84
N LEU A 63 38.86 -14.63 -19.01
CA LEU A 63 39.63 -15.79 -19.47
C LEU A 63 38.72 -16.83 -20.12
N LEU A 64 37.58 -17.15 -19.51
CA LEU A 64 36.64 -18.15 -20.05
C LEU A 64 35.96 -17.66 -21.33
N ILE A 65 35.58 -16.39 -21.42
CA ILE A 65 35.04 -15.82 -22.67
C ILE A 65 36.10 -15.86 -23.78
N ALA A 66 37.38 -15.57 -23.46
CA ALA A 66 38.46 -15.62 -24.44
C ALA A 66 38.73 -17.05 -24.93
N LEU A 67 38.72 -18.04 -24.03
CA LEU A 67 38.83 -19.45 -24.40
C LEU A 67 37.65 -19.90 -25.27
N ALA A 68 36.43 -19.49 -24.92
CA ALA A 68 35.24 -19.83 -25.69
C ALA A 68 35.25 -19.19 -27.08
N SER A 69 35.70 -17.94 -27.22
CA SER A 69 35.80 -17.29 -28.53
C SER A 69 36.85 -17.95 -29.42
N LEU A 70 38.02 -18.31 -28.86
CA LEU A 70 39.05 -19.05 -29.60
C LEU A 70 38.55 -20.43 -30.04
N LEU A 71 37.80 -21.12 -29.18
CA LEU A 71 37.21 -22.42 -29.52
C LEU A 71 36.11 -22.29 -30.59
N ALA A 72 35.29 -21.24 -30.54
CA ALA A 72 34.31 -20.93 -31.58
C ALA A 72 34.99 -20.63 -32.93
N LEU A 73 36.11 -19.89 -32.92
CA LEU A 73 36.92 -19.64 -34.11
C LEU A 73 37.54 -20.94 -34.66
N TYR A 74 38.03 -21.81 -33.78
CA TYR A 74 38.57 -23.11 -34.17
C TYR A 74 37.51 -24.01 -34.82
N ILE A 75 36.29 -24.05 -34.26
CA ILE A 75 35.16 -24.78 -34.87
C ILE A 75 34.79 -24.17 -36.22
N ALA A 76 34.81 -22.84 -36.35
CA ALA A 76 34.51 -22.14 -37.60
C ALA A 76 35.54 -22.39 -38.70
N ALA A 77 36.82 -22.44 -38.34
CA ALA A 77 37.95 -22.69 -39.26
C ALA A 77 38.15 -24.17 -39.59
N SER A 78 37.42 -25.07 -38.91
CA SER A 78 37.50 -26.50 -39.18
C SER A 78 37.00 -26.81 -40.61
N PRO A 79 37.83 -27.44 -41.47
CA PRO A 79 37.43 -27.80 -42.83
C PRO A 79 36.35 -28.91 -42.87
N TYR A 80 35.90 -29.38 -41.71
CA TYR A 80 34.95 -30.48 -41.52
C TYR A 80 33.58 -30.02 -41.02
N ALA A 81 33.32 -28.71 -40.97
CA ALA A 81 32.03 -28.15 -40.60
C ALA A 81 31.02 -28.29 -41.76
N SER A 82 29.97 -29.09 -41.56
CA SER A 82 28.90 -29.33 -42.55
C SER A 82 27.78 -28.26 -42.46
N ASN A 83 26.94 -28.18 -43.50
CA ASN A 83 25.63 -27.50 -43.55
C ASN A 83 25.52 -26.19 -42.74
N GLY A 84 26.48 -25.29 -42.92
CA GLY A 84 26.45 -23.95 -42.33
C GLY A 84 26.92 -23.83 -40.87
N LEU A 85 27.46 -24.90 -40.27
CA LEU A 85 28.06 -24.85 -38.93
C LEU A 85 29.26 -23.89 -38.87
N SER A 86 30.09 -23.83 -39.93
CA SER A 86 31.25 -22.93 -40.00
C SER A 86 30.84 -21.45 -39.88
N LEU A 87 29.83 -21.04 -40.65
CA LEU A 87 29.31 -19.68 -40.63
C LEU A 87 28.60 -19.37 -39.31
N GLY A 88 27.82 -20.31 -38.77
CA GLY A 88 27.18 -20.17 -37.45
C GLY A 88 28.21 -19.99 -36.31
N SER A 89 29.26 -20.81 -36.29
CA SER A 89 30.36 -20.72 -35.32
C SER A 89 31.22 -19.48 -35.51
N PHE A 90 31.40 -18.99 -36.74
CA PHE A 90 32.10 -17.73 -36.99
C PHE A 90 31.32 -16.53 -36.44
N LEU A 91 30.00 -16.48 -36.65
CA LEU A 91 29.14 -15.44 -36.07
C LEU A 91 29.17 -15.51 -34.53
N MET A 92 29.17 -16.72 -33.97
CA MET A 92 29.33 -16.95 -32.52
C MET A 92 30.69 -16.45 -32.00
N PHE A 93 31.78 -16.65 -32.74
CA PHE A 93 33.08 -16.07 -32.42
C PHE A 93 33.02 -14.54 -32.37
N VAL A 94 32.43 -13.89 -33.37
CA VAL A 94 32.27 -12.43 -33.40
C VAL A 94 31.50 -11.92 -32.18
N ALA A 95 30.42 -12.60 -31.80
CA ALA A 95 29.64 -12.26 -30.62
C ALA A 95 30.44 -12.41 -29.31
N TRP A 96 31.18 -13.50 -29.12
CA TRP A 96 32.00 -13.67 -27.91
C TRP A 96 33.26 -12.79 -27.88
N ALA A 97 33.83 -12.45 -29.03
CA ALA A 97 34.90 -11.47 -29.14
C ALA A 97 34.41 -10.07 -28.75
N THR A 98 33.21 -9.66 -29.19
CA THR A 98 32.61 -8.39 -28.76
C THR A 98 32.18 -8.41 -27.29
N ALA A 99 31.75 -9.57 -26.77
CA ALA A 99 31.42 -9.77 -25.36
C ALA A 99 32.60 -9.47 -24.40
N LEU A 100 33.86 -9.76 -24.79
CA LEU A 100 35.05 -9.38 -24.01
C LEU A 100 35.06 -7.87 -23.73
N LYS A 101 34.78 -7.07 -24.76
CA LYS A 101 34.81 -5.62 -24.68
C LYS A 101 33.63 -5.06 -23.88
N VAL A 102 32.43 -5.61 -24.08
CA VAL A 102 31.24 -5.25 -23.28
C VAL A 102 31.52 -5.51 -21.81
N ASN A 103 31.97 -6.72 -21.46
CA ASN A 103 32.24 -7.10 -20.09
C ASN A 103 33.31 -6.19 -19.44
N GLN A 104 34.34 -5.80 -20.20
CA GLN A 104 35.35 -4.86 -19.74
C GLN A 104 34.79 -3.47 -19.45
N GLN A 105 33.95 -2.92 -20.34
CA GLN A 105 33.35 -1.61 -20.15
C GLN A 105 32.31 -1.62 -19.03
N GLU A 106 31.47 -2.63 -18.95
CA GLU A 106 30.46 -2.71 -17.90
C GLU A 106 31.07 -2.75 -16.50
N HIS A 107 32.20 -3.46 -16.33
CA HIS A 107 32.95 -3.40 -15.07
C HIS A 107 33.63 -2.05 -14.76
N LEU A 108 33.67 -1.10 -15.71
CA LEU A 108 34.19 0.26 -15.50
C LEU A 108 33.07 1.28 -15.23
N TYR A 109 31.88 1.06 -15.81
CA TYR A 109 30.76 2.01 -15.79
C TYR A 109 29.57 1.56 -14.93
N GLU A 110 29.46 0.27 -14.60
CA GLU A 110 28.40 -0.29 -13.77
C GLU A 110 28.95 -1.15 -12.61
N ILE A 111 28.23 -1.13 -11.49
CA ILE A 111 28.60 -1.86 -10.27
C ILE A 111 28.14 -3.33 -10.34
N ARG A 112 27.12 -3.62 -11.17
CA ARG A 112 26.53 -4.95 -11.37
C ARG A 112 27.04 -5.60 -12.65
N SER A 113 26.76 -6.89 -12.84
CA SER A 113 27.09 -7.60 -14.08
C SER A 113 26.14 -7.22 -15.22
N SER A 114 26.56 -7.50 -16.45
CA SER A 114 25.76 -7.21 -17.63
C SER A 114 24.53 -8.09 -17.74
N ASP A 115 23.36 -7.44 -17.75
CA ASP A 115 22.09 -8.10 -18.05
C ASP A 115 22.12 -8.70 -19.48
N TYR A 116 22.78 -8.02 -20.44
CA TYR A 116 22.90 -8.46 -21.84
C TYR A 116 23.78 -9.71 -21.97
N LEU A 117 24.96 -9.69 -21.35
CA LEU A 117 25.87 -10.83 -21.35
C LEU A 117 25.23 -12.04 -20.67
N PHE A 118 24.52 -11.80 -19.57
CA PHE A 118 23.84 -12.84 -18.81
C PHE A 118 22.77 -13.58 -19.63
N VAL A 119 21.93 -12.83 -20.36
CA VAL A 119 20.95 -13.43 -21.27
C VAL A 119 21.65 -14.20 -22.40
N TYR A 120 22.74 -13.65 -22.94
CA TYR A 120 23.46 -14.30 -24.03
C TYR A 120 24.14 -15.61 -23.61
N TYR A 121 24.67 -15.72 -22.38
CA TYR A 121 25.14 -16.99 -21.83
C TYR A 121 24.06 -18.07 -21.91
N LEU A 122 22.85 -17.78 -21.41
CA LEU A 122 21.74 -18.73 -21.39
C LEU A 122 21.32 -19.15 -22.80
N VAL A 123 21.18 -18.20 -23.72
CA VAL A 123 20.82 -18.48 -25.12
C VAL A 123 21.92 -19.29 -25.82
N THR A 124 23.19 -19.01 -25.53
CA THR A 124 24.30 -19.75 -26.12
C THR A 124 24.35 -21.18 -25.59
N ILE A 125 24.16 -21.39 -24.28
CA ILE A 125 24.12 -22.74 -23.69
C ILE A 125 22.98 -23.56 -24.31
N THR A 126 21.79 -22.98 -24.48
CA THR A 126 20.65 -23.71 -25.06
C THR A 126 20.87 -24.02 -26.54
N THR A 127 21.32 -23.05 -27.34
CA THR A 127 21.53 -23.23 -28.78
C THR A 127 22.69 -24.15 -29.10
N SER A 128 23.80 -24.08 -28.34
CA SER A 128 24.92 -25.01 -28.47
C SER A 128 24.59 -26.43 -28.00
N SER A 129 23.82 -26.59 -26.92
CA SER A 129 23.33 -27.90 -26.47
C SER A 129 22.38 -28.53 -27.50
N LEU A 130 21.51 -27.72 -28.11
CA LEU A 130 20.65 -28.19 -29.19
C LEU A 130 21.45 -28.55 -30.45
N ALA A 131 22.45 -27.74 -30.81
CA ALA A 131 23.33 -28.05 -31.94
C ALA A 131 24.14 -29.34 -31.72
N LEU A 132 24.63 -29.57 -30.51
CA LEU A 132 25.28 -30.83 -30.12
C LEU A 132 24.36 -32.03 -30.30
N TYR A 133 23.10 -31.90 -29.88
CA TYR A 133 22.11 -32.94 -30.04
C TYR A 133 21.84 -33.27 -31.52
N ILE A 134 21.63 -32.25 -32.36
CA ILE A 134 21.39 -32.45 -33.80
C ILE A 134 22.60 -33.10 -34.47
N LEU A 135 23.83 -32.67 -34.13
CA LEU A 135 25.06 -33.25 -34.65
C LEU A 135 25.23 -34.73 -34.27
N HIS A 136 24.78 -35.12 -33.07
CA HIS A 136 24.84 -36.51 -32.62
C HIS A 136 23.84 -37.43 -33.34
N GLN A 137 22.75 -36.89 -33.88
CA GLN A 137 21.71 -37.67 -34.57
C GLN A 137 21.91 -37.84 -36.09
N THR A 138 22.91 -37.20 -36.68
CA THR A 138 23.10 -37.21 -38.14
C THR A 138 23.83 -38.49 -38.58
N PRO A 139 23.21 -39.43 -39.34
CA PRO A 139 23.75 -40.79 -39.55
C PRO A 139 24.91 -40.92 -40.55
N ASP A 140 25.09 -39.98 -41.49
CA ASP A 140 25.77 -40.29 -42.77
C ASP A 140 27.12 -39.59 -43.04
N THR A 141 28.02 -39.42 -42.06
CA THR A 141 29.36 -38.85 -42.34
C THR A 141 30.50 -39.50 -41.53
N PRO A 142 31.76 -39.47 -42.01
CA PRO A 142 32.84 -40.32 -41.50
C PRO A 142 33.14 -40.12 -40.00
N THR A 143 33.05 -41.24 -39.26
CA THR A 143 32.94 -41.38 -37.80
C THR A 143 34.01 -40.67 -36.97
N ASN A 144 35.27 -40.61 -37.41
CA ASN A 144 36.34 -40.01 -36.59
C ASN A 144 36.34 -38.47 -36.60
N LYS A 145 35.77 -37.82 -37.62
CA LYS A 145 35.89 -36.37 -37.84
C LYS A 145 34.74 -35.57 -37.21
N ILE A 146 33.53 -36.14 -37.21
CA ILE A 146 32.38 -35.59 -36.49
C ILE A 146 32.61 -35.63 -34.97
N ASN A 147 33.22 -36.70 -34.47
CA ASN A 147 33.55 -36.85 -33.06
C ASN A 147 34.41 -35.69 -32.53
N THR A 148 35.38 -35.20 -33.31
CA THR A 148 36.19 -34.04 -32.93
C THR A 148 35.36 -32.75 -32.88
N THR A 149 34.45 -32.52 -33.83
CA THR A 149 33.56 -31.35 -33.83
C THR A 149 32.58 -31.38 -32.65
N ILE A 150 32.01 -32.56 -32.33
CA ILE A 150 31.14 -32.76 -31.16
C ILE A 150 31.91 -32.51 -29.87
N GLN A 151 33.14 -33.02 -29.75
CA GLN A 151 33.99 -32.77 -28.56
C GLN A 151 34.31 -31.29 -28.38
N ASN A 152 34.67 -30.57 -29.45
CA ASN A 152 34.98 -29.14 -29.38
C ASN A 152 33.75 -28.30 -29.05
N LEU A 153 32.60 -28.59 -29.67
CA LEU A 153 31.36 -27.90 -29.35
C LEU A 153 30.88 -28.23 -27.91
N GLY A 154 31.12 -29.46 -27.44
CA GLY A 154 30.86 -29.87 -26.07
C GLY A 154 31.73 -29.11 -25.06
N ALA A 155 33.03 -29.02 -25.33
CA ALA A 155 33.97 -28.23 -24.53
C ALA A 155 33.59 -26.74 -24.51
N PHE A 156 33.13 -26.19 -25.65
CA PHE A 156 32.62 -24.83 -25.73
C PHE A 156 31.43 -24.61 -24.81
N THR A 157 30.43 -25.49 -24.87
CA THR A 157 29.24 -25.42 -24.00
C THR A 157 29.60 -25.47 -22.53
N VAL A 158 30.55 -26.35 -22.14
CA VAL A 158 31.02 -26.47 -20.74
C VAL A 158 31.75 -25.21 -20.29
N ILE A 159 32.64 -24.63 -21.11
CA ILE A 159 33.37 -23.39 -20.79
C ILE A 159 32.39 -22.22 -20.58
N ILE A 160 31.40 -22.08 -21.47
CA ILE A 160 30.36 -21.05 -21.36
C ILE A 160 29.48 -21.28 -20.13
N ALA A 161 29.14 -22.53 -19.79
CA ALA A 161 28.39 -22.86 -18.58
C ALA A 161 29.18 -22.51 -17.31
N LEU A 162 30.48 -22.78 -17.27
CA LEU A 162 31.36 -22.37 -16.16
C LEU A 162 31.45 -20.85 -16.04
N ALA A 163 31.60 -20.15 -17.17
CA ALA A 163 31.62 -18.68 -17.20
C ALA A 163 30.31 -18.08 -16.68
N PHE A 164 29.18 -18.68 -17.05
CA PHE A 164 27.87 -18.32 -16.53
C PHE A 164 27.77 -18.49 -15.02
N VAL A 165 28.23 -19.62 -14.47
CA VAL A 165 28.20 -19.87 -13.02
C VAL A 165 29.01 -18.81 -12.26
N ILE A 166 30.22 -18.48 -12.75
CA ILE A 166 31.06 -17.46 -12.10
C ILE A 166 30.40 -16.07 -12.16
N GLU A 167 29.79 -15.72 -13.29
CA GLU A 167 29.10 -14.43 -13.44
C GLU A 167 27.80 -14.36 -12.62
N ALA A 168 27.13 -15.49 -12.41
CA ALA A 168 25.94 -15.62 -11.58
C ALA A 168 26.24 -15.47 -10.08
N LEU A 169 27.48 -15.72 -9.64
CA LEU A 169 27.85 -15.63 -8.23
C LEU A 169 27.59 -14.21 -7.67
N PRO A 170 27.01 -14.12 -6.46
CA PRO A 170 26.69 -12.85 -5.85
C PRO A 170 27.97 -12.09 -5.46
N ARG A 171 28.07 -10.82 -5.87
CA ARG A 171 29.25 -9.95 -5.64
C ARG A 171 29.35 -9.36 -4.22
N ARG A 172 28.64 -9.98 -3.26
CA ARG A 172 27.93 -9.34 -2.11
C ARG A 172 28.79 -8.55 -1.11
N ASN A 173 30.11 -8.73 -1.06
CA ASN A 173 30.99 -8.04 -0.10
C ASN A 173 32.28 -7.50 -0.74
N THR A 174 32.22 -7.19 -2.03
CA THR A 174 33.39 -6.69 -2.74
C THR A 174 33.67 -5.23 -2.39
N LYS A 175 34.94 -4.81 -2.40
CA LYS A 175 35.34 -3.41 -2.13
C LYS A 175 34.55 -2.40 -2.96
N VAL A 176 34.29 -2.76 -4.23
CA VAL A 176 33.47 -1.98 -5.18
C VAL A 176 32.03 -1.80 -4.68
N GLN A 177 31.39 -2.88 -4.20
CA GLN A 177 30.02 -2.82 -3.68
C GLN A 177 29.92 -2.06 -2.36
N ILE A 178 30.88 -2.24 -1.45
CA ILE A 178 30.90 -1.51 -0.18
C ILE A 178 31.08 -0.01 -0.42
N ALA A 179 32.07 0.37 -1.26
CA ALA A 179 32.33 1.76 -1.60
C ALA A 179 31.13 2.45 -2.26
N SER A 180 30.42 1.75 -3.15
CA SER A 180 29.22 2.29 -3.80
C SER A 180 28.01 2.40 -2.87
N ARG A 181 27.82 1.50 -1.88
CA ARG A 181 26.78 1.68 -0.84
C ARG A 181 27.03 2.94 -0.02
N GLN A 182 28.29 3.17 0.36
CA GLN A 182 28.67 4.31 1.19
C GLN A 182 28.61 5.65 0.46
N LYS A 183 28.99 5.70 -0.83
CA LYS A 183 29.04 6.95 -1.61
C LYS A 183 27.74 7.30 -2.34
N GLU A 184 27.03 6.32 -2.87
CA GLU A 184 25.86 6.53 -3.75
C GLU A 184 24.53 6.08 -3.10
N HIS A 185 24.57 5.55 -1.87
CA HIS A 185 23.39 5.06 -1.14
C HIS A 185 22.55 4.06 -1.96
N LEU A 186 23.22 3.21 -2.76
CA LEU A 186 22.56 2.25 -3.62
C LEU A 186 21.97 1.09 -2.83
N THR A 187 20.78 0.67 -3.23
CA THR A 187 20.06 -0.45 -2.61
C THR A 187 20.68 -1.81 -2.97
N PRO A 188 20.60 -2.84 -2.10
CA PRO A 188 21.03 -4.20 -2.46
C PRO A 188 20.37 -4.71 -3.75
N TYR A 189 19.11 -4.32 -4.00
CA TYR A 189 18.41 -4.62 -5.24
C TYR A 189 19.04 -3.96 -6.48
N GLN A 190 19.47 -2.70 -6.37
CA GLN A 190 20.15 -1.98 -7.46
C GLN A 190 21.52 -2.60 -7.77
N GLN A 191 22.23 -3.08 -6.75
CA GLN A 191 23.52 -3.76 -6.89
C GLN A 191 23.41 -5.21 -7.38
N ALA A 192 22.22 -5.82 -7.31
CA ALA A 192 21.98 -7.19 -7.72
C ALA A 192 22.08 -7.37 -9.25
N ASN A 193 22.77 -8.45 -9.66
CA ASN A 193 22.74 -8.94 -11.04
C ASN A 193 21.41 -9.62 -11.37
N LEU A 194 21.22 -9.96 -12.65
CA LEU A 194 19.98 -10.59 -13.13
C LEU A 194 19.70 -11.93 -12.41
N TRP A 195 20.72 -12.76 -12.17
CA TRP A 195 20.57 -14.00 -11.39
C TRP A 195 20.05 -13.74 -9.98
N SER A 196 20.71 -12.83 -9.25
CA SER A 196 20.33 -12.47 -7.89
C SER A 196 18.94 -11.86 -7.82
N ARG A 197 18.45 -11.24 -8.90
CA ARG A 197 17.07 -10.75 -9.00
C ARG A 197 16.09 -11.89 -9.25
N TRP A 198 16.38 -12.82 -10.17
CA TRP A 198 15.51 -13.98 -10.46
C TRP A 198 15.40 -14.97 -9.30
N THR A 199 16.49 -15.15 -8.55
CA THR A 199 16.57 -16.05 -7.39
C THR A 199 16.29 -15.35 -6.06
N PHE A 200 16.03 -14.03 -6.08
CA PHE A 200 15.83 -13.20 -4.88
C PHE A 200 17.00 -13.20 -3.89
N HIS A 201 18.20 -13.61 -4.32
CA HIS A 201 19.37 -13.72 -3.44
C HIS A 201 19.78 -12.39 -2.77
N TYR A 202 19.39 -11.24 -3.34
CA TYR A 202 19.68 -9.93 -2.74
C TYR A 202 19.01 -9.74 -1.38
N ALA A 203 17.89 -10.43 -1.12
CA ALA A 203 17.16 -10.36 0.15
C ALA A 203 17.74 -11.29 1.23
N GLN A 204 18.70 -12.16 0.87
CA GLN A 204 19.26 -13.16 1.78
C GLN A 204 19.90 -12.51 3.03
N GLU A 205 20.41 -11.27 2.93
CA GLU A 205 20.93 -10.53 4.08
C GLU A 205 19.90 -10.31 5.16
N THR A 206 18.79 -9.69 4.75
CA THR A 206 17.67 -9.35 5.61
C THR A 206 17.04 -10.63 6.16
N ILE A 207 16.93 -11.69 5.36
CA ILE A 207 16.45 -12.99 5.82
C ILE A 207 17.39 -13.56 6.91
N SER A 208 18.71 -13.43 6.73
CA SER A 208 19.69 -13.93 7.70
C SER A 208 19.69 -13.11 8.99
N ILE A 209 19.55 -11.79 8.91
CA ILE A 209 19.38 -10.91 10.08
C ILE A 209 18.09 -11.29 10.82
N GLY A 210 16.99 -11.46 10.08
CA GLY A 210 15.68 -11.87 10.60
C GLY A 210 15.67 -13.24 11.26
N TYR A 211 16.59 -14.13 10.87
CA TYR A 211 16.80 -15.43 11.52
C TYR A 211 17.50 -15.29 12.88
N VAL A 212 18.42 -14.34 13.01
CA VAL A 212 19.21 -14.12 14.23
C VAL A 212 18.47 -13.24 15.24
N ARG A 213 17.75 -12.22 14.77
CA ARG A 213 16.98 -11.29 15.60
C ARG A 213 15.78 -10.72 14.86
N ALA A 214 14.81 -10.19 15.59
CA ALA A 214 13.71 -9.43 14.99
C ALA A 214 14.25 -8.26 14.14
N LEU A 215 13.64 -8.07 12.96
CA LEU A 215 13.99 -6.99 12.04
C LEU A 215 13.52 -5.65 12.60
N ARG A 216 14.40 -4.66 12.53
CA ARG A 216 14.11 -3.26 12.82
C ARG A 216 13.86 -2.50 11.51
N PRO A 217 13.16 -1.35 11.52
CA PRO A 217 12.94 -0.53 10.32
C PRO A 217 14.24 -0.18 9.57
N GLU A 218 15.34 0.00 10.29
CA GLU A 218 16.67 0.27 9.74
C GLU A 218 17.24 -0.91 8.93
N ASP A 219 16.89 -2.15 9.28
CA ASP A 219 17.40 -3.35 8.60
C ASP A 219 16.75 -3.58 7.24
N ILE A 220 15.60 -2.94 7.01
CA ILE A 220 14.83 -3.00 5.76
C ILE A 220 14.95 -1.72 4.93
N ASP A 221 15.58 -0.68 5.49
CA ASP A 221 15.77 0.57 4.79
C ASP A 221 16.68 0.37 3.59
N GLY A 222 16.30 0.99 2.46
CA GLY A 222 17.04 0.87 1.23
C GLY A 222 17.06 -0.55 0.62
N ILE A 223 16.16 -1.48 0.96
CA ILE A 223 16.00 -2.73 0.17
C ILE A 223 15.10 -2.50 -1.04
N ALA A 224 14.07 -1.67 -0.87
CA ALA A 224 13.03 -1.46 -1.86
C ALA A 224 13.62 -0.84 -3.16
N PRO A 225 13.22 -1.34 -4.35
CA PRO A 225 13.56 -0.68 -5.60
C PRO A 225 13.17 0.80 -5.59
N ALA A 226 14.04 1.68 -6.10
CA ALA A 226 13.76 3.12 -6.17
C ALA A 226 12.46 3.45 -6.92
N ALA A 227 12.05 2.58 -7.84
CA ALA A 227 10.79 2.69 -8.56
C ALA A 227 9.54 2.55 -7.68
N LEU A 228 9.64 2.06 -6.43
CA LEU A 228 8.53 1.99 -5.48
C LEU A 228 8.31 3.29 -4.70
N LYS A 229 9.19 4.30 -4.84
CA LYS A 229 9.04 5.59 -4.13
C LYS A 229 7.73 6.28 -4.52
N ALA A 230 6.98 6.75 -3.52
CA ALA A 230 5.63 7.30 -3.72
C ALA A 230 5.61 8.54 -4.64
N HIS A 231 6.59 9.44 -4.52
CA HIS A 231 6.64 10.68 -5.31
C HIS A 231 6.74 10.43 -6.82
N ILE A 232 7.62 9.52 -7.24
CA ILE A 232 7.81 9.18 -8.67
C ILE A 232 6.53 8.60 -9.26
N ASN A 233 5.89 7.69 -8.51
CA ASN A 233 4.66 7.03 -8.96
C ASN A 233 3.48 8.01 -8.97
N TYR A 234 3.41 8.92 -8.00
CA TYR A 234 2.43 10.00 -7.99
C TYR A 234 2.54 10.88 -9.24
N GLU A 235 3.73 11.39 -9.58
CA GLU A 235 3.91 12.24 -10.75
C GLU A 235 3.51 11.54 -12.05
N LEU A 236 3.94 10.29 -12.21
CA LEU A 236 3.67 9.51 -13.42
C LEU A 236 2.18 9.19 -13.60
N VAL A 237 1.48 8.82 -12.52
CA VAL A 237 0.04 8.48 -12.59
C VAL A 237 -0.82 9.74 -12.63
N ASN A 238 -0.49 10.77 -11.85
CA ASN A 238 -1.24 12.03 -11.82
C ASN A 238 -1.19 12.74 -13.18
N ALA A 239 -0.03 12.79 -13.85
CA ALA A 239 0.07 13.38 -15.19
C ALA A 239 -0.81 12.67 -16.23
N SER A 240 -1.00 11.35 -16.11
CA SER A 240 -1.92 10.59 -16.96
C SER A 240 -3.38 10.78 -16.55
N TRP A 241 -3.65 10.94 -15.26
CA TRP A 241 -4.96 11.22 -14.70
C TRP A 241 -5.48 12.58 -15.15
N ASP A 242 -4.68 13.65 -15.03
CA ASP A 242 -5.06 15.00 -15.45
C ASP A 242 -5.43 15.06 -16.95
N LYS A 243 -4.64 14.36 -17.79
CA LYS A 243 -4.95 14.20 -19.22
C LYS A 243 -6.27 13.47 -19.46
N GLU A 244 -6.59 12.47 -18.64
CA GLU A 244 -7.85 11.72 -18.76
C GLU A 244 -9.04 12.55 -18.26
N VAL A 245 -8.90 13.31 -17.18
CA VAL A 245 -9.92 14.24 -16.68
C VAL A 245 -10.24 15.30 -17.74
N ALA A 246 -9.22 15.93 -18.34
CA ALA A 246 -9.41 16.90 -19.41
C ALA A 246 -10.10 16.28 -20.64
N ALA A 247 -9.68 15.08 -21.05
CA ALA A 247 -10.29 14.37 -22.17
C ALA A 247 -11.73 13.93 -21.89
N ALA A 248 -12.04 13.50 -20.67
CA ALA A 248 -13.36 13.07 -20.24
C ALA A 248 -14.33 14.25 -20.15
N SER A 249 -13.88 15.39 -19.61
CA SER A 249 -14.63 16.65 -19.56
C SER A 249 -15.01 17.13 -20.97
N SER A 250 -14.07 17.11 -21.92
CA SER A 250 -14.36 17.47 -23.34
C SER A 250 -15.39 16.58 -24.03
N LYS A 251 -15.61 15.36 -23.53
CA LYS A 251 -16.51 14.35 -24.10
C LYS A 251 -17.77 14.12 -23.26
N ASN A 252 -17.96 14.91 -22.20
CA ASN A 252 -19.02 14.76 -21.20
C ASN A 252 -19.16 13.32 -20.65
N LYS A 253 -18.02 12.66 -20.38
CA LYS A 253 -17.94 11.31 -19.82
C LYS A 253 -17.27 11.34 -18.45
N SER A 254 -17.51 10.33 -17.63
CA SER A 254 -16.74 10.15 -16.39
C SER A 254 -15.29 9.72 -16.71
N PRO A 255 -14.28 10.30 -16.03
CA PRO A 255 -12.89 9.89 -16.21
C PRO A 255 -12.69 8.47 -15.66
N SER A 256 -11.72 7.75 -16.22
CA SER A 256 -11.36 6.41 -15.73
C SER A 256 -9.90 6.30 -15.32
N LEU A 257 -9.70 5.92 -14.07
CA LEU A 257 -8.40 5.72 -13.44
C LEU A 257 -7.71 4.47 -14.00
N THR A 258 -8.47 3.44 -14.37
CA THR A 258 -7.94 2.25 -15.08
C THR A 258 -7.22 2.61 -16.37
N LYS A 259 -7.78 3.56 -17.14
CA LYS A 259 -7.18 4.01 -18.39
C LYS A 259 -5.96 4.90 -18.14
N ALA A 260 -5.99 5.74 -17.12
CA ALA A 260 -4.84 6.54 -16.70
C ALA A 260 -3.65 5.64 -16.28
N VAL A 261 -3.89 4.65 -15.41
CA VAL A 261 -2.89 3.67 -14.96
C VAL A 261 -2.34 2.86 -16.13
N PHE A 262 -3.21 2.35 -17.01
CA PHE A 262 -2.76 1.61 -18.19
C PHE A 262 -1.90 2.48 -19.11
N ARG A 263 -2.27 3.75 -19.32
CA ARG A 263 -1.46 4.69 -20.12
C ARG A 263 -0.08 4.94 -19.50
N SER A 264 0.03 5.02 -18.19
CA SER A 264 1.30 5.21 -17.47
C SER A 264 2.24 4.02 -17.57
N PHE A 265 1.73 2.79 -17.60
CA PHE A 265 2.54 1.57 -17.52
C PHE A 265 2.39 0.60 -18.71
N LYS A 266 1.78 1.02 -19.83
CA LYS A 266 1.37 0.14 -20.96
C LYS A 266 2.45 -0.83 -21.42
N GLY A 267 3.68 -0.37 -21.64
CA GLY A 267 4.77 -1.19 -22.17
C GLY A 267 5.19 -2.29 -21.19
N ARG A 268 5.28 -1.94 -19.90
CA ARG A 268 5.65 -2.88 -18.83
C ARG A 268 4.54 -3.89 -18.57
N ILE A 269 3.27 -3.45 -18.55
CA ILE A 269 2.11 -4.33 -18.38
C ILE A 269 2.05 -5.37 -19.50
N ILE A 270 2.10 -4.94 -20.77
CA ILE A 270 2.00 -5.85 -21.92
C ILE A 270 3.15 -6.85 -21.90
N PHE A 271 4.39 -6.40 -21.65
CA PHE A 271 5.55 -7.28 -21.56
C PHE A 271 5.40 -8.36 -20.48
N LEU A 272 4.96 -7.99 -19.28
CA LEU A 272 4.78 -8.92 -18.17
C LEU A 272 3.64 -9.92 -18.43
N LEU A 273 2.53 -9.47 -19.02
CA LEU A 273 1.41 -10.35 -19.37
C LEU A 273 1.76 -11.34 -20.48
N LEU A 274 2.52 -10.92 -21.50
CA LEU A 274 3.04 -11.83 -22.53
C LEU A 274 3.98 -12.88 -21.92
N GLY A 275 4.88 -12.47 -21.04
CA GLY A 275 5.75 -13.39 -20.30
C GLY A 275 4.95 -14.39 -19.45
N ARG A 276 3.84 -13.95 -18.84
CA ARG A 276 2.96 -14.82 -18.05
C ARG A 276 2.23 -15.86 -18.90
N ILE A 277 1.72 -15.47 -20.08
CA ILE A 277 1.06 -16.38 -21.03
C ILE A 277 2.07 -17.41 -21.54
N LEU A 278 3.27 -16.96 -21.94
CA LEU A 278 4.34 -17.87 -22.38
C LEU A 278 4.72 -18.86 -21.27
N GLY A 279 4.87 -18.37 -20.03
CA GLY A 279 5.12 -19.23 -18.87
C GLY A 279 4.00 -20.24 -18.62
N ALA A 280 2.73 -19.86 -18.82
CA ALA A 280 1.59 -20.77 -18.70
C ALA A 280 1.60 -21.86 -19.78
N VAL A 281 1.95 -21.54 -21.02
CA VAL A 281 2.09 -22.55 -22.09
C VAL A 281 3.24 -23.52 -21.78
N LEU A 282 4.40 -22.99 -21.37
CA LEU A 282 5.56 -23.81 -21.00
C LEU A 282 5.29 -24.72 -19.79
N TYR A 283 4.40 -24.30 -18.89
CA TYR A 283 3.98 -25.11 -17.74
C TYR A 283 3.29 -26.43 -18.14
N PHE A 284 2.68 -26.51 -19.33
CA PHE A 284 2.06 -27.73 -19.87
C PHE A 284 3.02 -28.60 -20.72
N MET A 285 4.25 -28.16 -20.96
CA MET A 285 5.26 -28.94 -21.68
C MET A 285 5.73 -30.20 -20.92
N PRO A 286 5.98 -30.17 -19.60
CA PRO A 286 6.45 -31.33 -18.86
C PRO A 286 5.54 -32.57 -18.98
N PRO A 287 4.20 -32.48 -18.82
CA PRO A 287 3.32 -33.63 -19.04
C PRO A 287 3.39 -34.20 -20.47
N ALA A 288 3.51 -33.34 -21.49
CA ALA A 288 3.62 -33.77 -22.89
C ALA A 288 4.96 -34.48 -23.16
N LEU A 289 6.06 -33.98 -22.61
CA LEU A 289 7.37 -34.63 -22.69
C LEU A 289 7.41 -35.91 -21.86
N PHE A 290 6.71 -35.96 -20.72
CA PHE A 290 6.60 -37.15 -19.89
C PHE A 290 5.84 -38.29 -20.60
N SER A 291 4.78 -37.97 -21.36
CA SER A 291 4.13 -38.94 -22.27
C SER A 291 5.14 -39.56 -23.23
N THR A 292 6.00 -38.74 -23.83
CA THR A 292 7.05 -39.21 -24.76
C THR A 292 8.11 -40.07 -24.06
N LEU A 293 8.46 -39.72 -22.81
CA LEU A 293 9.39 -40.50 -22.00
C LEU A 293 8.81 -41.87 -21.61
N LEU A 294 7.52 -41.94 -21.28
CA LEU A 294 6.85 -43.22 -21.01
C LEU A 294 6.82 -44.11 -22.25
N ARG A 295 6.56 -43.54 -23.44
CA ARG A 295 6.67 -44.28 -24.71
C ARG A 295 8.08 -44.80 -24.93
N PHE A 296 9.09 -43.97 -24.71
CA PHE A 296 10.49 -44.40 -24.79
C PHE A 296 10.77 -45.63 -23.91
N PHE A 297 10.28 -45.68 -22.67
CA PHE A 297 10.47 -46.86 -21.82
C PHE A 297 9.76 -48.11 -22.34
N VAL A 298 8.57 -47.96 -22.92
CA VAL A 298 7.83 -49.08 -23.53
C VAL A 298 8.57 -49.59 -24.77
N ASP A 299 8.97 -48.69 -25.67
CA ASP A 299 9.66 -49.03 -26.91
C ASP A 299 11.03 -49.64 -26.63
N TYR A 300 11.76 -49.11 -25.64
CA TYR A 300 13.06 -49.65 -25.20
C TYR A 300 12.92 -51.08 -24.66
N ASN A 301 11.91 -51.34 -23.83
CA ASN A 301 11.65 -52.69 -23.31
C ASN A 301 11.19 -53.67 -24.39
N ASN A 302 10.36 -53.21 -25.34
CA ASN A 302 9.91 -54.04 -26.46
C ASN A 302 11.08 -54.40 -27.38
N ALA A 303 11.95 -53.45 -27.70
CA ALA A 303 13.12 -53.71 -28.53
C ALA A 303 14.07 -54.76 -27.90
N ILE A 304 14.30 -54.66 -26.58
CA ILE A 304 15.08 -55.67 -25.84
C ILE A 304 14.41 -57.05 -25.90
N ARG A 305 13.08 -57.13 -25.78
CA ARG A 305 12.33 -58.40 -25.85
C ARG A 305 12.33 -59.01 -27.24
N GLU A 306 12.25 -58.18 -28.28
CA GLU A 306 12.17 -58.59 -29.68
C GLU A 306 13.55 -58.79 -30.32
N GLY A 307 14.64 -58.44 -29.62
CA GLY A 307 16.01 -58.55 -30.12
C GLY A 307 16.37 -57.51 -31.19
N THR A 308 15.63 -56.41 -31.28
CA THR A 308 15.88 -55.30 -32.21
C THR A 308 16.76 -54.23 -31.54
N GLU A 309 17.38 -53.34 -32.34
CA GLU A 309 18.20 -52.26 -31.79
C GLU A 309 17.34 -51.30 -30.95
N PRO A 310 17.63 -51.10 -29.65
CA PRO A 310 16.83 -50.24 -28.80
C PRO A 310 17.04 -48.76 -29.14
N PRO A 311 16.02 -47.90 -28.89
CA PRO A 311 16.18 -46.47 -29.03
C PRO A 311 17.30 -45.95 -28.12
N SER A 312 18.07 -44.99 -28.61
CA SER A 312 19.27 -44.51 -27.90
C SER A 312 18.94 -43.97 -26.50
N ILE A 313 19.75 -44.34 -25.50
CA ILE A 313 19.61 -43.86 -24.11
C ILE A 313 19.73 -42.32 -24.06
N GLN A 314 20.53 -41.75 -24.97
CA GLN A 314 20.71 -40.30 -25.08
C GLN A 314 19.41 -39.57 -25.44
N TYR A 315 18.54 -40.18 -26.25
CA TYR A 315 17.22 -39.64 -26.56
C TYR A 315 16.34 -39.57 -25.30
N GLY A 316 16.34 -40.62 -24.47
CA GLY A 316 15.65 -40.60 -23.17
C GLY A 316 16.18 -39.51 -22.22
N LEU A 317 17.51 -39.36 -22.15
CA LEU A 317 18.16 -38.31 -21.35
C LEU A 317 17.83 -36.89 -21.86
N LEU A 318 17.71 -36.71 -23.17
CA LEU A 318 17.28 -35.43 -23.75
C LEU A 318 15.86 -35.09 -23.32
N ILE A 319 14.92 -36.04 -23.40
CA ILE A 319 13.53 -35.80 -22.98
C ILE A 319 13.50 -35.41 -21.50
N ALA A 320 14.22 -36.13 -20.64
CA ALA A 320 14.32 -35.82 -19.21
C ALA A 320 14.95 -34.43 -18.95
N THR A 321 15.99 -34.06 -19.69
CA THR A 321 16.62 -32.74 -19.61
C THR A 321 15.69 -31.64 -20.14
N GLY A 322 14.94 -31.92 -21.20
CA GLY A 322 13.91 -31.03 -21.75
C GLY A 322 12.78 -30.76 -20.76
N ILE A 323 12.35 -31.77 -19.99
CA ILE A 323 11.40 -31.62 -18.88
C ILE A 323 11.97 -30.63 -17.84
N LEU A 324 13.23 -30.79 -17.45
CA LEU A 324 13.89 -29.91 -16.48
C LEU A 324 13.99 -28.47 -16.99
N ILE A 325 14.44 -28.27 -18.23
CA ILE A 325 14.57 -26.95 -18.85
C ILE A 325 13.20 -26.27 -18.97
N ALA A 326 12.19 -26.99 -19.45
CA ALA A 326 10.82 -26.46 -19.58
C ALA A 326 10.26 -26.03 -18.23
N ASN A 327 10.45 -26.84 -17.18
CA ASN A 327 10.05 -26.47 -15.82
C ASN A 327 10.76 -25.21 -15.33
N PHE A 328 12.09 -25.15 -15.46
CA PHE A 328 12.85 -24.00 -14.99
C PHE A 328 12.46 -22.70 -15.73
N ALA A 329 12.31 -22.78 -17.05
CA ALA A 329 11.87 -21.65 -17.87
C ALA A 329 10.44 -21.19 -17.52
N ALA A 330 9.51 -22.14 -17.34
CA ALA A 330 8.15 -21.84 -16.89
C ALA A 330 8.15 -21.18 -15.52
N THR A 331 8.90 -21.72 -14.55
CA THR A 331 9.00 -21.15 -13.20
C THR A 331 9.57 -19.73 -13.22
N ILE A 332 10.65 -19.46 -13.95
CA ILE A 332 11.24 -18.11 -14.05
C ILE A 332 10.25 -17.13 -14.66
N LEU A 333 9.58 -17.50 -15.75
CA LEU A 333 8.62 -16.62 -16.42
C LEU A 333 7.40 -16.34 -15.55
N ILE A 334 6.86 -17.36 -14.88
CA ILE A 334 5.70 -17.22 -13.98
C ILE A 334 6.09 -16.37 -12.77
N ALA A 335 7.20 -16.68 -12.09
CA ALA A 335 7.64 -15.95 -10.91
C ALA A 335 8.04 -14.50 -11.24
N GLY A 336 8.84 -14.30 -12.30
CA GLY A 336 9.30 -12.99 -12.72
C GLY A 336 8.18 -12.08 -13.23
N SER A 337 7.22 -12.62 -13.99
CA SER A 337 6.04 -11.85 -14.40
C SER A 337 5.16 -11.49 -13.20
N SER A 338 4.94 -12.44 -12.27
CA SER A 338 4.14 -12.19 -11.06
C SER A 338 4.78 -11.14 -10.16
N GLN A 339 6.09 -11.20 -9.94
CA GLN A 339 6.83 -10.17 -9.20
C GLN A 339 6.68 -8.80 -9.86
N GLY A 340 6.90 -8.70 -11.17
CA GLY A 340 6.78 -7.42 -11.87
C GLY A 340 5.38 -6.82 -11.80
N LEU A 341 4.34 -7.66 -11.79
CA LEU A 341 2.95 -7.23 -11.63
C LEU A 341 2.64 -6.83 -10.18
N PHE A 342 3.17 -7.53 -9.17
CA PHE A 342 3.06 -7.11 -7.77
C PHE A 342 3.74 -5.76 -7.52
N GLU A 343 4.95 -5.56 -8.06
CA GLU A 343 5.64 -4.27 -8.01
C GLU A 343 4.79 -3.16 -8.62
N LEU A 344 4.22 -3.37 -9.81
CA LEU A 344 3.29 -2.41 -10.43
C LEU A 344 2.06 -2.14 -9.57
N GLY A 345 1.49 -3.18 -8.94
CA GLY A 345 0.38 -3.06 -8.00
C GLY A 345 0.71 -2.13 -6.84
N TYR A 346 1.88 -2.29 -6.22
CA TYR A 346 2.35 -1.41 -5.14
C TYR A 346 2.66 0.02 -5.62
N GLN A 347 3.24 0.18 -6.81
CA GLN A 347 3.48 1.50 -7.41
C GLN A 347 2.17 2.28 -7.57
N VAL A 348 1.16 1.62 -8.12
CA VAL A 348 -0.16 2.22 -8.35
C VAL A 348 -0.88 2.48 -7.03
N ARG A 349 -0.79 1.57 -6.05
CA ARG A 349 -1.32 1.82 -4.69
C ARG A 349 -0.69 3.06 -4.08
N ALA A 350 0.64 3.17 -4.07
CA ALA A 350 1.35 4.31 -3.51
C ALA A 350 0.97 5.64 -4.19
N ALA A 351 0.83 5.63 -5.52
CA ALA A 351 0.35 6.78 -6.27
C ALA A 351 -1.07 7.19 -5.86
N ASN A 352 -2.00 6.23 -5.74
CA ASN A 352 -3.38 6.50 -5.35
C ASN A 352 -3.48 7.04 -3.92
N VAL A 353 -2.75 6.46 -2.96
CA VAL A 353 -2.70 6.97 -1.58
C VAL A 353 -2.22 8.43 -1.58
N ALA A 354 -1.16 8.74 -2.34
CA ALA A 354 -0.66 10.11 -2.47
C ALA A 354 -1.66 11.06 -3.15
N MET A 355 -2.37 10.61 -4.20
CA MET A 355 -3.42 11.38 -4.88
C MET A 355 -4.60 11.66 -3.94
N ILE A 356 -5.08 10.65 -3.20
CA ILE A 356 -6.18 10.77 -2.23
C ILE A 356 -5.80 11.75 -1.13
N TYR A 357 -4.60 11.61 -0.54
CA TYR A 357 -4.11 12.50 0.50
C TYR A 357 -3.98 13.96 0.01
N ARG A 358 -3.43 14.17 -1.19
CA ARG A 358 -3.32 15.52 -1.76
C ARG A 358 -4.70 16.11 -2.10
N LYS A 359 -5.65 15.28 -2.52
CA LYS A 359 -7.03 15.70 -2.79
C LYS A 359 -7.75 16.07 -1.49
N SER A 360 -7.60 15.30 -0.41
CA SER A 360 -8.25 15.59 0.88
C SER A 360 -7.86 16.95 1.45
N LEU A 361 -6.62 17.40 1.18
CA LEU A 361 -6.13 18.74 1.59
C LEU A 361 -6.74 19.89 0.78
N LYS A 362 -7.44 19.61 -0.32
CA LYS A 362 -7.99 20.62 -1.25
C LYS A 362 -9.50 20.53 -1.41
N LEU A 363 -10.19 19.62 -0.71
CA LEU A 363 -11.65 19.49 -0.83
C LEU A 363 -12.35 20.80 -0.48
N SER A 364 -13.35 21.15 -1.29
CA SER A 364 -14.26 22.25 -0.99
C SER A 364 -15.06 21.96 0.30
N PRO A 365 -15.67 22.97 0.93
CA PRO A 365 -16.41 22.77 2.19
C PRO A 365 -17.56 21.77 2.07
N GLN A 366 -18.31 21.83 0.97
CA GLN A 366 -19.41 20.90 0.69
C GLN A 366 -18.90 19.48 0.40
N ALA A 367 -17.80 19.35 -0.35
CA ALA A 367 -17.17 18.06 -0.61
C ALA A 367 -16.61 17.43 0.68
N ARG A 368 -16.01 18.24 1.56
CA ARG A 368 -15.48 17.82 2.86
C ARG A 368 -16.58 17.34 3.83
N GLN A 369 -17.77 17.92 3.77
CA GLN A 369 -18.93 17.43 4.53
C GLN A 369 -19.44 16.10 3.98
N LYS A 370 -19.41 15.91 2.66
CA LYS A 370 -19.83 14.66 2.01
C LYS A 370 -18.83 13.53 2.27
N SER A 371 -17.53 13.81 2.23
CA SER A 371 -16.46 12.83 2.41
C SER A 371 -15.86 12.93 3.80
N THR A 372 -16.36 12.09 4.71
CA THR A 372 -15.91 12.05 6.11
C THR A 372 -14.45 11.60 6.22
N VAL A 373 -13.78 11.92 7.33
CA VAL A 373 -12.42 11.43 7.61
C VAL A 373 -12.36 9.90 7.58
N GLY A 374 -13.41 9.23 8.08
CA GLY A 374 -13.56 7.77 7.99
C GLY A 374 -13.58 7.26 6.55
N GLU A 375 -14.33 7.92 5.66
CA GLU A 375 -14.35 7.54 4.23
C GLU A 375 -13.00 7.76 3.55
N ILE A 376 -12.32 8.88 3.82
CA ILE A 376 -11.01 9.19 3.23
C ILE A 376 -9.97 8.14 3.68
N THR A 377 -9.93 7.84 4.98
CA THR A 377 -9.04 6.79 5.51
C THR A 377 -9.38 5.42 4.92
N ASN A 378 -10.66 5.11 4.73
CA ASN A 378 -11.10 3.89 4.06
C ASN A 378 -10.68 3.84 2.58
N HIS A 379 -10.74 4.96 1.85
CA HIS A 379 -10.24 5.03 0.48
C HIS A 379 -8.73 4.75 0.42
N MET A 380 -7.94 5.26 1.38
CA MET A 380 -6.49 5.04 1.44
C MET A 380 -6.12 3.63 1.90
N ALA A 381 -6.83 3.07 2.87
CA ALA A 381 -6.50 1.79 3.49
C ALA A 381 -7.10 0.58 2.74
N VAL A 382 -8.34 0.70 2.25
CA VAL A 382 -9.10 -0.42 1.66
C VAL A 382 -9.22 -0.28 0.15
N ASP A 383 -9.67 0.87 -0.35
CA ASP A 383 -9.93 0.99 -1.79
C ASP A 383 -8.62 1.08 -2.60
N ALA A 384 -7.59 1.75 -2.10
CA ALA A 384 -6.28 1.80 -2.77
C ALA A 384 -5.59 0.43 -2.82
N GLU A 385 -5.83 -0.44 -1.83
CA GLU A 385 -5.34 -1.83 -1.81
C GLU A 385 -5.95 -2.67 -2.93
N LYS A 386 -7.14 -2.30 -3.43
CA LYS A 386 -7.76 -2.98 -4.58
C LYS A 386 -6.89 -2.92 -5.84
N TRP A 387 -5.99 -1.95 -5.97
CA TRP A 387 -5.02 -1.94 -7.08
C TRP A 387 -4.01 -3.06 -6.97
N PHE A 388 -3.47 -3.33 -5.78
CA PHE A 388 -2.60 -4.48 -5.57
C PHE A 388 -3.35 -5.79 -5.87
N THR A 389 -4.60 -5.90 -5.40
CA THR A 389 -5.47 -7.03 -5.76
C THR A 389 -5.68 -7.12 -7.27
N ALA A 390 -5.95 -6.01 -7.96
CA ALA A 390 -6.18 -5.96 -9.40
C ALA A 390 -4.99 -6.53 -10.19
N PHE A 391 -3.78 -6.06 -9.91
CA PHE A 391 -2.57 -6.52 -10.58
C PHE A 391 -2.23 -7.99 -10.27
N SER A 392 -2.70 -8.51 -9.14
CA SER A 392 -2.62 -9.94 -8.81
C SER A 392 -3.65 -10.78 -9.58
N MET A 393 -4.82 -10.21 -9.92
CA MET A 393 -5.93 -10.92 -10.58
C MET A 393 -5.91 -10.86 -12.10
N VAL A 394 -5.50 -9.72 -12.70
CA VAL A 394 -5.44 -9.54 -14.17
C VAL A 394 -4.70 -10.68 -14.89
N PRO A 395 -3.57 -11.21 -14.38
CA PRO A 395 -2.90 -12.35 -14.99
C PRO A 395 -3.79 -13.59 -15.05
N LEU A 396 -4.57 -13.85 -14.01
CA LEU A 396 -5.46 -15.01 -13.94
C LEU A 396 -6.58 -14.93 -14.98
N LEU A 397 -7.11 -13.73 -15.26
CA LEU A 397 -8.12 -13.53 -16.30
C LEU A 397 -7.65 -13.98 -17.69
N LEU A 398 -6.34 -13.86 -17.98
CA LEU A 398 -5.76 -14.29 -19.25
C LEU A 398 -5.25 -15.74 -19.20
N VAL A 399 -4.70 -16.14 -18.06
CA VAL A 399 -4.09 -17.46 -17.88
C VAL A 399 -5.15 -18.55 -17.79
N ILE A 400 -6.25 -18.36 -17.05
CA ILE A 400 -7.28 -19.40 -16.86
C ILE A 400 -7.83 -19.89 -18.22
N PRO A 401 -8.29 -19.02 -19.15
CA PRO A 401 -8.72 -19.47 -20.47
C PRO A 401 -7.60 -20.18 -21.25
N THR A 402 -6.36 -19.68 -21.13
CA THR A 402 -5.20 -20.28 -21.81
C THR A 402 -4.91 -21.70 -21.31
N GLU A 403 -4.87 -21.90 -19.99
CA GLU A 403 -4.63 -23.20 -19.36
C GLU A 403 -5.75 -24.19 -19.69
N LEU A 404 -7.01 -23.73 -19.69
CA LEU A 404 -8.15 -24.56 -20.10
C LEU A 404 -8.04 -24.97 -21.57
N ILE A 405 -7.75 -24.04 -22.48
CA ILE A 405 -7.63 -24.34 -23.92
C ILE A 405 -6.49 -25.35 -24.16
N VAL A 406 -5.30 -25.08 -23.60
CA VAL A 406 -4.12 -25.94 -23.79
C VAL A 406 -4.33 -27.31 -23.14
N GLY A 407 -4.82 -27.35 -21.91
CA GLY A 407 -5.07 -28.60 -21.20
C GLY A 407 -6.16 -29.45 -21.86
N CYS A 408 -7.28 -28.85 -22.29
CA CYS A 408 -8.32 -29.53 -23.06
C CYS A 408 -7.77 -30.08 -24.38
N PHE A 409 -6.97 -29.30 -25.09
CA PHE A 409 -6.35 -29.73 -26.34
C PHE A 409 -5.44 -30.95 -26.14
N LEU A 410 -4.58 -30.93 -25.11
CA LEU A 410 -3.70 -32.05 -24.78
C LEU A 410 -4.49 -33.30 -24.34
N LEU A 411 -5.50 -33.12 -23.48
CA LEU A 411 -6.35 -34.23 -23.05
C LEU A 411 -7.14 -34.83 -24.21
N TYR A 412 -7.67 -34.01 -25.11
CA TYR A 412 -8.41 -34.48 -26.28
C TYR A 412 -7.52 -35.31 -27.21
N ARG A 413 -6.24 -34.95 -27.34
CA ARG A 413 -5.28 -35.74 -28.13
C ARG A 413 -5.03 -37.14 -27.54
N ILE A 414 -5.14 -37.30 -26.23
CA ILE A 414 -4.89 -38.56 -25.52
C ILE A 414 -6.17 -39.42 -25.43
N LEU A 415 -7.29 -38.78 -25.08
CA LEU A 415 -8.53 -39.46 -24.70
C LEU A 415 -9.60 -39.39 -25.79
N GLY A 416 -9.48 -38.48 -26.76
CA GLY A 416 -10.51 -38.23 -27.77
C GLY A 416 -11.80 -37.69 -27.13
N TRP A 417 -12.94 -38.18 -27.61
CA TRP A 417 -14.26 -37.73 -27.17
C TRP A 417 -14.63 -38.15 -25.74
N SER A 418 -13.97 -39.15 -25.15
CA SER A 418 -14.28 -39.57 -23.77
C SER A 418 -14.03 -38.46 -22.74
N LEU A 419 -13.17 -37.48 -23.06
CA LEU A 419 -12.93 -36.26 -22.27
C LEU A 419 -14.22 -35.51 -21.90
N PHE A 420 -15.21 -35.48 -22.80
CA PHE A 420 -16.46 -34.76 -22.55
C PHE A 420 -17.30 -35.40 -21.44
N ALA A 421 -17.13 -36.69 -21.14
CA ALA A 421 -17.77 -37.32 -19.98
C ALA A 421 -17.23 -36.75 -18.66
N GLY A 422 -15.92 -36.52 -18.57
CA GLY A 422 -15.30 -35.83 -17.44
C GLY A 422 -15.80 -34.39 -17.28
N PHE A 423 -15.90 -33.64 -18.38
CA PHE A 423 -16.45 -32.27 -18.33
C PHE A 423 -17.93 -32.24 -17.99
N ALA A 424 -18.74 -33.19 -18.47
CA ALA A 424 -20.14 -33.31 -18.07
C ALA A 424 -20.25 -33.50 -16.55
N MET A 425 -19.42 -34.37 -15.97
CA MET A 425 -19.38 -34.55 -14.52
C MET A 425 -18.97 -33.25 -13.80
N PHE A 426 -17.98 -32.52 -14.32
CA PHE A 426 -17.59 -31.22 -13.79
C PHE A 426 -18.74 -30.19 -13.82
N PHE A 427 -19.46 -30.07 -14.95
CA PHE A 427 -20.59 -29.15 -15.09
C PHE A 427 -21.78 -29.52 -14.20
N ILE A 428 -21.96 -30.79 -13.86
CA ILE A 428 -22.98 -31.23 -12.89
C ILE A 428 -22.56 -30.85 -11.46
N ILE A 429 -21.28 -30.98 -11.12
CA ILE A 429 -20.74 -30.70 -9.79
C ILE A 429 -20.66 -29.18 -9.50
N THR A 430 -20.36 -28.36 -10.51
CA THR A 430 -20.13 -26.92 -10.35
C THR A 430 -21.33 -26.15 -9.73
N PRO A 431 -22.59 -26.35 -10.16
CA PRO A 431 -23.75 -25.72 -9.52
C PRO A 431 -23.94 -26.12 -8.06
N ILE A 432 -23.63 -27.38 -7.71
CA ILE A 432 -23.69 -27.88 -6.34
C ILE A 432 -22.70 -27.08 -5.48
N GLN A 433 -21.47 -26.87 -5.97
CA GLN A 433 -20.47 -26.05 -5.29
C GLN A 433 -20.93 -24.61 -5.09
N GLY A 434 -21.56 -24.01 -6.12
CA GLY A 434 -22.11 -22.65 -6.02
C GLY A 434 -23.14 -22.51 -4.89
N LYS A 435 -24.05 -23.49 -4.76
CA LYS A 435 -25.03 -23.52 -3.65
C LYS A 435 -24.36 -23.69 -2.28
N PHE A 436 -23.37 -24.58 -2.19
CA PHE A 436 -22.58 -24.76 -0.95
C PHE A 436 -21.84 -23.48 -0.54
N ALA A 437 -21.22 -22.77 -1.49
CA ALA A 437 -20.56 -21.49 -1.24
C ALA A 437 -21.54 -20.41 -0.74
N GLY A 438 -22.77 -20.38 -1.28
CA GLY A 438 -23.85 -19.52 -0.79
C GLY A 438 -24.21 -19.81 0.67
N PHE A 439 -24.40 -21.09 1.03
CA PHE A 439 -24.65 -21.47 2.42
C PHE A 439 -23.50 -21.10 3.34
N MET A 440 -22.26 -21.35 2.91
CA MET A 440 -21.07 -21.00 3.67
C MET A 440 -21.02 -19.49 3.98
N THR A 441 -21.34 -18.66 3.00
CA THR A 441 -21.39 -17.19 3.16
C THR A 441 -22.45 -16.77 4.18
N ALA A 442 -23.63 -17.40 4.17
CA ALA A 442 -24.69 -17.11 5.13
C ALA A 442 -24.29 -17.47 6.58
N TYR A 443 -23.67 -18.64 6.78
CA TYR A 443 -23.17 -19.05 8.11
C TYR A 443 -21.98 -18.20 8.58
N GLU A 444 -21.12 -17.75 7.67
CA GLU A 444 -20.03 -16.82 7.97
C GLU A 444 -20.57 -15.44 8.40
N GLY A 445 -21.66 -14.98 7.79
CA GLY A 445 -22.41 -13.79 8.24
C GLY A 445 -22.98 -13.93 9.64
N ASP A 446 -23.67 -15.03 9.96
CA ASP A 446 -24.20 -15.29 11.31
C ASP A 446 -23.09 -15.35 12.36
N LYS A 447 -21.95 -16.00 12.06
CA LYS A 447 -20.77 -16.00 12.92
C LYS A 447 -20.25 -14.59 13.18
N MET A 448 -20.09 -13.77 12.14
CA MET A 448 -19.60 -12.38 12.30
C MET A 448 -20.54 -11.55 13.16
N GLY A 449 -21.86 -11.66 12.98
CA GLY A 449 -22.82 -10.96 13.84
C GLY A 449 -22.70 -11.32 15.33
N ARG A 450 -22.43 -12.59 15.65
CA ARG A 450 -22.17 -13.04 17.03
C ARG A 450 -20.81 -12.57 17.57
N MET A 451 -19.79 -12.55 16.71
CA MET A 451 -18.46 -12.02 17.04
C MET A 451 -18.53 -10.53 17.37
N ASP A 452 -19.25 -9.74 16.57
CA ASP A 452 -19.42 -8.30 16.76
C ASP A 452 -20.12 -8.00 18.09
N ALA A 453 -21.17 -8.76 18.43
CA ALA A 453 -21.84 -8.63 19.72
C ALA A 453 -20.87 -8.85 20.90
N ARG A 454 -20.00 -9.88 20.82
CA ARG A 454 -18.97 -10.15 21.83
C ARG A 454 -17.92 -9.03 21.90
N VAL A 455 -17.37 -8.63 20.77
CA VAL A 455 -16.32 -7.59 20.70
C VAL A 455 -16.85 -6.27 21.23
N ARG A 456 -18.06 -5.87 20.84
CA ARG A 456 -18.74 -4.68 21.36
C ARG A 456 -18.87 -4.73 22.88
N MET A 457 -19.38 -5.84 23.42
CA MET A 457 -19.52 -6.02 24.86
C MET A 457 -18.17 -5.91 25.60
N MET A 458 -17.10 -6.50 25.06
CA MET A 458 -15.77 -6.37 25.65
C MET A 458 -15.26 -4.93 25.61
N SER A 459 -15.43 -4.23 24.49
CA SER A 459 -15.02 -2.83 24.37
C SER A 459 -15.76 -1.91 25.33
N GLU A 460 -17.07 -2.12 25.52
CA GLU A 460 -17.88 -1.36 26.49
C GLU A 460 -17.38 -1.60 27.93
N VAL A 461 -17.01 -2.83 28.28
CA VAL A 461 -16.46 -3.19 29.60
C VAL A 461 -15.07 -2.59 29.82
N LEU A 462 -14.17 -2.71 28.84
CA LEU A 462 -12.79 -2.20 28.94
C LEU A 462 -12.76 -0.67 29.02
N SER A 463 -13.58 0.01 28.22
CA SER A 463 -13.72 1.47 28.26
C SER A 463 -14.17 1.98 29.64
N ASN A 464 -15.01 1.19 30.33
CA ASN A 464 -15.56 1.54 31.64
C ASN A 464 -14.97 0.70 32.78
N ILE A 465 -13.75 0.17 32.61
CA ILE A 465 -13.19 -0.83 33.54
C ILE A 465 -13.11 -0.33 34.98
N LYS A 466 -12.81 0.96 35.18
CA LYS A 466 -12.76 1.59 36.51
C LYS A 466 -14.10 1.49 37.24
N ILE A 467 -15.21 1.74 36.55
CA ILE A 467 -16.57 1.65 37.10
C ILE A 467 -16.90 0.18 37.41
N VAL A 468 -16.60 -0.73 36.48
CA VAL A 468 -16.85 -2.17 36.66
C VAL A 468 -16.14 -2.72 37.90
N LYS A 469 -14.88 -2.32 38.13
CA LYS A 469 -14.10 -2.71 39.32
C LYS A 469 -14.64 -2.08 40.60
N LEU A 470 -14.98 -0.79 40.57
CA LEU A 470 -15.51 -0.06 41.73
C LEU A 470 -16.76 -0.72 42.31
N TYR A 471 -17.64 -1.25 41.45
CA TYR A 471 -18.88 -1.92 41.85
C TYR A 471 -18.75 -3.45 41.99
N GLY A 472 -17.58 -4.04 41.75
CA GLY A 472 -17.38 -5.50 41.83
C GLY A 472 -18.18 -6.30 40.78
N TRP A 473 -18.46 -5.72 39.61
CA TRP A 473 -19.30 -6.35 38.57
C TRP A 473 -18.54 -7.28 37.61
N GLU A 474 -17.27 -7.54 37.86
CA GLU A 474 -16.38 -8.30 36.96
C GLU A 474 -16.98 -9.66 36.58
N ASP A 475 -17.46 -10.44 37.56
CA ASP A 475 -18.02 -11.77 37.32
C ASP A 475 -19.33 -11.76 36.53
N ALA A 476 -20.17 -10.74 36.74
CA ALA A 476 -21.43 -10.58 36.04
C ALA A 476 -21.19 -10.29 34.54
N PHE A 477 -20.26 -9.38 34.26
CA PHE A 477 -19.86 -9.07 32.89
C PHE A 477 -19.13 -10.23 32.22
N ARG A 478 -18.26 -10.95 32.95
CA ARG A 478 -17.58 -12.16 32.48
C ARG A 478 -18.58 -13.22 32.02
N LYS A 479 -19.57 -13.59 32.85
CA LYS A 479 -20.60 -14.57 32.49
C LYS A 479 -21.37 -14.18 31.23
N LYS A 480 -21.66 -12.88 31.06
CA LYS A 480 -22.34 -12.37 29.86
C LYS A 480 -21.47 -12.51 28.61
N ILE A 481 -20.18 -12.22 28.71
CA ILE A 481 -19.20 -12.41 27.62
C ILE A 481 -19.04 -13.90 27.28
N ASP A 482 -18.96 -14.78 28.28
CA ASP A 482 -18.87 -16.22 28.09
C ASP A 482 -20.10 -16.79 27.38
N GLY A 483 -21.30 -16.30 27.70
CA GLY A 483 -22.53 -16.65 26.99
C GLY A 483 -22.49 -16.29 25.50
N LEU A 484 -22.03 -15.08 25.17
CA LEU A 484 -21.83 -14.66 23.77
C LEU A 484 -20.76 -15.52 23.09
N ARG A 485 -19.66 -15.84 23.78
CA ARG A 485 -18.60 -16.70 23.27
C ARG A 485 -19.08 -18.12 22.98
N GLY A 486 -19.96 -18.69 23.82
CA GLY A 486 -20.57 -20.00 23.57
C GLY A 486 -21.41 -20.04 22.29
N LEU A 487 -22.18 -18.98 22.03
CA LEU A 487 -22.95 -18.84 20.79
C LEU A 487 -22.05 -18.69 19.55
N GLU A 488 -20.96 -17.93 19.67
CA GLU A 488 -19.93 -17.76 18.63
C GLU A 488 -19.27 -19.11 18.31
N ILE A 489 -18.82 -19.86 19.32
CA ILE A 489 -18.19 -21.18 19.15
C ILE A 489 -19.15 -22.18 18.48
N LYS A 490 -20.44 -22.16 18.85
CA LYS A 490 -21.44 -23.02 18.21
C LYS A 490 -21.60 -22.70 16.72
N ALA A 491 -21.60 -21.42 16.34
CA ALA A 491 -21.62 -21.02 14.94
C ALA A 491 -20.34 -21.44 14.22
N GLU A 492 -19.17 -21.26 14.84
CA GLU A 492 -17.88 -21.67 14.28
C GLU A 492 -17.81 -23.18 14.07
N LYS A 493 -18.31 -23.99 15.00
CA LYS A 493 -18.33 -25.46 14.87
C LYS A 493 -19.20 -25.91 13.68
N SER A 494 -20.37 -25.29 13.50
CA SER A 494 -21.23 -25.56 12.34
C SER A 494 -20.55 -25.17 11.04
N LEU A 495 -19.90 -24.00 10.99
CA LEU A 495 -19.16 -23.52 9.83
C LEU A 495 -17.94 -24.41 9.51
N ALA A 496 -17.19 -24.86 10.52
CA ALA A 496 -16.05 -25.77 10.38
C ALA A 496 -16.47 -27.15 9.85
N THR A 497 -17.62 -27.66 10.30
CA THR A 497 -18.21 -28.90 9.78
C THR A 497 -18.58 -28.74 8.30
N LEU A 498 -19.25 -27.64 7.95
CA LEU A 498 -19.62 -27.34 6.56
C LEU A 498 -18.37 -27.19 5.67
N ARG A 499 -17.33 -26.49 6.16
CA ARG A 499 -16.01 -26.35 5.53
C ARG A 499 -15.37 -27.70 5.22
N SER A 500 -15.39 -28.60 6.19
CA SER A 500 -14.80 -29.93 6.07
C SER A 500 -15.51 -30.76 5.01
N CYS A 501 -16.85 -30.79 5.01
CA CYS A 501 -17.64 -31.46 3.98
C CYS A 501 -17.36 -30.89 2.58
N PHE A 502 -17.27 -29.56 2.47
CA PHE A 502 -16.97 -28.89 1.21
C PHE A 502 -15.56 -29.20 0.70
N ALA A 503 -14.56 -29.24 1.59
CA ALA A 503 -13.18 -29.58 1.23
C ALA A 503 -13.07 -31.03 0.70
N ILE A 504 -13.74 -31.98 1.34
CA ILE A 504 -13.80 -33.39 0.89
C ILE A 504 -14.41 -33.45 -0.51
N PHE A 505 -15.54 -32.78 -0.72
CA PHE A 505 -16.22 -32.75 -2.00
C PHE A 505 -15.34 -32.12 -3.11
N PHE A 506 -14.63 -31.03 -2.80
CA PHE A 506 -13.71 -30.37 -3.73
C PHE A 506 -12.51 -31.25 -4.09
N SER A 507 -11.90 -31.92 -3.11
CA SER A 507 -10.77 -32.83 -3.35
C SER A 507 -11.14 -34.05 -4.20
N SER A 508 -12.42 -34.43 -4.22
CA SER A 508 -12.92 -35.62 -4.92
C SER A 508 -13.29 -35.38 -6.39
N ILE A 509 -13.36 -34.13 -6.87
CA ILE A 509 -13.81 -33.79 -8.23
C ILE A 509 -12.94 -34.48 -9.28
N THR A 510 -11.61 -34.39 -9.14
CA THR A 510 -10.68 -34.99 -10.09
C THR A 510 -10.84 -36.49 -10.19
N LEU A 511 -11.10 -37.15 -9.05
CA LEU A 511 -11.33 -38.58 -9.02
C LEU A 511 -12.61 -38.92 -9.79
N LEU A 512 -13.70 -38.18 -9.54
CA LEU A 512 -14.98 -38.39 -10.22
C LEU A 512 -14.89 -38.10 -11.73
N MET A 513 -14.19 -37.03 -12.12
CA MET A 513 -13.94 -36.70 -13.53
C MET A 513 -13.11 -37.78 -14.23
N ALA A 514 -12.03 -38.25 -13.59
CA ALA A 514 -11.19 -39.32 -14.11
C ALA A 514 -11.96 -40.64 -14.20
N LEU A 515 -12.74 -40.99 -13.18
CA LEU A 515 -13.59 -42.18 -13.16
C LEU A 515 -14.59 -42.16 -14.31
N ALA A 516 -15.33 -41.05 -14.49
CA ALA A 516 -16.28 -40.90 -15.59
C ALA A 516 -15.59 -41.01 -16.95
N THR A 517 -14.45 -40.33 -17.11
CA THR A 517 -13.70 -40.31 -18.37
C THR A 517 -13.13 -41.68 -18.74
N PHE A 518 -12.47 -42.36 -17.79
CA PHE A 518 -11.89 -43.68 -18.03
C PHE A 518 -12.95 -44.78 -18.19
N SER A 519 -14.08 -44.66 -17.49
CA SER A 519 -15.22 -45.58 -17.68
C SER A 519 -15.74 -45.50 -19.10
N VAL A 520 -15.96 -44.29 -19.63
CA VAL A 520 -16.40 -44.08 -21.03
C VAL A 520 -15.32 -44.51 -22.02
N TYR A 521 -14.05 -44.17 -21.77
CA TYR A 521 -12.92 -44.56 -22.63
C TYR A 521 -12.77 -46.08 -22.77
N SER A 522 -13.02 -46.82 -21.68
CA SER A 522 -12.91 -48.29 -21.64
C SER A 522 -14.09 -49.02 -22.27
N THR A 523 -15.29 -48.43 -22.25
CA THR A 523 -16.54 -49.11 -22.62
C THR A 523 -17.03 -48.69 -24.01
N ILE A 524 -17.29 -47.39 -24.18
CA ILE A 524 -17.90 -46.80 -25.39
C ILE A 524 -16.81 -46.41 -26.40
N GLY A 525 -15.60 -46.12 -25.93
CA GLY A 525 -14.40 -46.02 -26.77
C GLY A 525 -13.71 -44.67 -26.82
N GLY A 526 -12.42 -44.71 -27.16
CA GLY A 526 -11.53 -43.57 -27.37
C GLY A 526 -11.67 -42.96 -28.79
N PRO A 527 -10.59 -42.44 -29.40
CA PRO A 527 -10.62 -41.92 -30.77
C PRO A 527 -11.22 -42.96 -31.74
N ASN A 528 -12.18 -42.55 -32.58
CA ASN A 528 -12.94 -43.40 -33.52
C ASN A 528 -14.00 -44.35 -32.91
N PHE A 529 -14.50 -44.09 -31.70
CA PHE A 529 -15.58 -44.89 -31.06
C PHE A 529 -15.23 -46.37 -30.83
N THR A 530 -13.95 -46.68 -30.65
CA THR A 530 -13.47 -48.03 -30.30
C THR A 530 -12.91 -48.06 -28.89
N PRO A 531 -13.18 -49.09 -28.06
CA PRO A 531 -12.61 -49.24 -26.72
C PRO A 531 -11.11 -48.93 -26.69
N GLY A 532 -10.73 -47.90 -25.94
CA GLY A 532 -9.34 -47.46 -25.87
C GLY A 532 -8.51 -48.38 -24.96
N ARG A 533 -7.26 -48.67 -25.35
CA ARG A 533 -6.36 -49.45 -24.50
C ARG A 533 -5.86 -48.59 -23.33
N MET A 534 -6.09 -49.05 -22.11
CA MET A 534 -5.56 -48.39 -20.91
C MET A 534 -4.04 -48.65 -20.80
N THR A 535 -3.24 -47.78 -21.41
CA THR A 535 -1.79 -47.78 -21.22
C THR A 535 -1.41 -46.92 -20.02
N PRO A 536 -0.25 -47.18 -19.37
CA PRO A 536 0.27 -46.32 -18.31
C PRO A 536 0.36 -44.86 -18.77
N GLU A 537 0.72 -44.61 -20.03
CA GLU A 537 0.74 -43.27 -20.63
C GLU A 537 -0.63 -42.58 -20.56
N VAL A 538 -1.69 -43.23 -21.08
CA VAL A 538 -3.03 -42.65 -21.11
C VAL A 538 -3.52 -42.34 -19.70
N VAL A 539 -3.27 -43.24 -18.74
CA VAL A 539 -3.74 -43.07 -17.36
C VAL A 539 -2.95 -41.98 -16.63
N PHE A 540 -1.62 -42.08 -16.56
CA PHE A 540 -0.79 -41.16 -15.77
C PHE A 540 -0.77 -39.74 -16.35
N VAL A 541 -0.68 -39.59 -17.67
CA VAL A 541 -0.63 -38.27 -18.31
C VAL A 541 -1.99 -37.58 -18.19
N SER A 542 -3.10 -38.32 -18.37
CA SER A 542 -4.44 -37.75 -18.20
C SER A 542 -4.72 -37.37 -16.75
N MET A 543 -4.34 -38.19 -15.77
CA MET A 543 -4.47 -37.83 -14.35
C MET A 543 -3.65 -36.58 -14.01
N GLY A 544 -2.43 -36.46 -14.53
CA GLY A 544 -1.60 -35.27 -14.38
C GLY A 544 -2.27 -34.02 -14.96
N LEU A 545 -2.76 -34.09 -16.20
CA LEU A 545 -3.47 -32.99 -16.87
C LEU A 545 -4.77 -32.61 -16.16
N PHE A 546 -5.59 -33.58 -15.71
CA PHE A 546 -6.80 -33.29 -14.93
C PHE A 546 -6.47 -32.58 -13.60
N SER A 547 -5.43 -33.04 -12.89
CA SER A 547 -4.96 -32.39 -11.66
C SER A 547 -4.51 -30.94 -11.91
N MET A 548 -3.84 -30.68 -13.03
CA MET A 548 -3.43 -29.33 -13.41
C MET A 548 -4.62 -28.42 -13.74
N LEU A 549 -5.70 -28.96 -14.32
CA LEU A 549 -6.91 -28.20 -14.64
C LEU A 549 -7.81 -27.88 -13.43
N ASN A 550 -7.64 -28.57 -12.29
CA ASN A 550 -8.43 -28.28 -11.08
C ASN A 550 -8.28 -26.83 -10.59
N LYS A 551 -7.04 -26.33 -10.56
CA LYS A 551 -6.74 -25.00 -10.05
C LYS A 551 -7.40 -23.88 -10.88
N PRO A 552 -7.25 -23.81 -12.22
CA PRO A 552 -7.91 -22.78 -13.02
C PRO A 552 -9.45 -22.88 -12.96
N LEU A 553 -10.01 -24.10 -12.91
CA LEU A 553 -11.46 -24.30 -12.77
C LEU A 553 -11.99 -23.78 -11.42
N GLY A 554 -11.28 -24.05 -10.32
CA GLY A 554 -11.67 -23.56 -8.99
C GLY A 554 -11.51 -22.05 -8.82
N LEU A 555 -10.52 -21.43 -9.47
CA LEU A 555 -10.26 -19.99 -9.36
C LEU A 555 -11.18 -19.11 -10.23
N ALA A 556 -11.82 -19.66 -11.26
CA ALA A 556 -12.61 -18.89 -12.21
C ALA A 556 -13.74 -18.08 -11.55
N SER A 557 -14.48 -18.68 -10.60
CA SER A 557 -15.58 -18.02 -9.89
C SER A 557 -15.08 -16.90 -8.96
N ILE A 558 -13.97 -17.16 -8.25
CA ILE A 558 -13.35 -16.20 -7.32
C ILE A 558 -12.87 -14.97 -8.09
N VAL A 559 -12.24 -15.16 -9.25
CA VAL A 559 -11.72 -14.06 -10.07
C VAL A 559 -12.83 -13.12 -10.53
N ILE A 560 -14.01 -13.65 -10.91
CA ILE A 560 -15.17 -12.84 -11.28
C ILE A 560 -15.63 -11.97 -10.11
N SER A 561 -15.83 -12.59 -8.93
CA SER A 561 -16.28 -11.90 -7.72
C SER A 561 -15.29 -10.80 -7.30
N VAL A 562 -14.00 -11.12 -7.23
CA VAL A 562 -12.95 -10.16 -6.85
C VAL A 562 -12.84 -9.02 -7.87
N SER A 563 -13.02 -9.30 -9.17
CA SER A 563 -12.99 -8.26 -10.21
C SER A 563 -14.10 -7.23 -10.03
N ILE A 564 -15.31 -7.66 -9.63
CA ILE A 564 -16.42 -6.76 -9.31
C ILE A 564 -16.06 -5.87 -8.11
N ALA A 565 -15.54 -6.47 -7.03
CA ALA A 565 -15.12 -5.75 -5.83
C ALA A 565 -14.03 -4.71 -6.12
N VAL A 566 -13.02 -5.07 -6.93
CA VAL A 566 -11.96 -4.17 -7.38
C VAL A 566 -12.55 -3.00 -8.18
N LYS A 567 -13.47 -3.27 -9.11
CA LYS A 567 -14.11 -2.23 -9.92
C LYS A 567 -14.92 -1.23 -9.08
N ILE A 568 -15.61 -1.70 -8.04
CA ILE A 568 -16.36 -0.83 -7.12
C ILE A 568 -15.39 0.07 -6.33
N GLY A 569 -14.31 -0.49 -5.78
CA GLY A 569 -13.29 0.29 -5.06
C GLY A 569 -12.62 1.35 -5.93
N ILE A 570 -12.26 1.00 -7.17
CA ILE A 570 -11.69 1.96 -8.13
C ILE A 570 -12.68 3.09 -8.44
N LYS A 571 -13.97 2.77 -8.66
CA LYS A 571 -15.02 3.77 -8.90
C LYS A 571 -15.19 4.75 -7.73
N ARG A 572 -15.05 4.27 -6.49
CA ARG A 572 -15.11 5.13 -5.29
C ARG A 572 -13.97 6.14 -5.28
N ILE A 573 -12.76 5.71 -5.58
CA ILE A 573 -11.59 6.59 -5.73
C ILE A 573 -11.80 7.59 -6.88
N GLU A 574 -12.28 7.14 -8.05
CA GLU A 574 -12.58 8.01 -9.20
C GLU A 574 -13.58 9.12 -8.81
N SER A 575 -14.66 8.75 -8.12
CA SER A 575 -15.67 9.69 -7.62
C SER A 575 -15.08 10.71 -6.64
N PHE A 576 -14.24 10.25 -5.71
CA PHE A 576 -13.58 11.11 -4.73
C PHE A 576 -12.59 12.10 -5.38
N LEU A 577 -11.77 11.65 -6.32
CA LEU A 577 -10.75 12.49 -6.98
C LEU A 577 -11.34 13.61 -7.84
N VAL A 578 -12.56 13.45 -8.33
CA VAL A 578 -13.26 14.45 -9.16
C VAL A 578 -14.08 15.44 -8.33
N GLN A 579 -14.17 15.26 -7.01
CA GLN A 579 -14.88 16.22 -6.15
C GLN A 579 -14.33 17.64 -6.28
N GLU A 580 -15.20 18.63 -6.03
CA GLU A 580 -14.84 20.05 -6.13
C GLU A 580 -13.71 20.41 -5.16
N GLU A 581 -12.75 21.20 -5.64
CA GLU A 581 -11.65 21.72 -4.83
C GLU A 581 -11.97 23.15 -4.35
N ILE A 582 -11.35 23.54 -3.24
CA ILE A 582 -11.44 24.89 -2.70
C ILE A 582 -10.86 25.92 -3.68
N ASP A 583 -11.57 27.04 -3.87
CA ASP A 583 -11.10 28.11 -4.74
C ASP A 583 -10.05 28.98 -4.02
N THR A 584 -8.78 28.70 -4.31
CA THR A 584 -7.66 29.48 -3.76
C THR A 584 -7.63 30.94 -4.21
N THR A 585 -8.40 31.33 -5.23
CA THR A 585 -8.49 32.72 -5.71
C THR A 585 -9.56 33.54 -5.00
N ALA A 586 -10.41 32.90 -4.18
CA ALA A 586 -11.49 33.57 -3.46
C ALA A 586 -10.96 34.65 -2.48
N VAL A 587 -9.80 34.41 -1.88
CA VAL A 587 -9.12 35.34 -0.95
C VAL A 587 -7.82 35.83 -1.57
N GLN A 588 -7.66 37.14 -1.70
CA GLN A 588 -6.42 37.76 -2.20
C GLN A 588 -5.41 37.83 -1.05
N ARG A 589 -4.34 37.03 -1.14
CA ARG A 589 -3.26 37.00 -0.13
C ARG A 589 -2.06 37.82 -0.59
N PHE A 590 -1.60 38.73 0.26
CA PHE A 590 -0.47 39.63 0.02
C PHE A 590 0.70 39.31 0.94
N SER A 591 1.92 39.53 0.45
CA SER A 591 3.15 39.16 1.19
C SER A 591 3.48 40.16 2.31
N ARG A 592 4.22 39.68 3.31
CA ARG A 592 4.74 40.47 4.45
C ARG A 592 5.51 41.74 4.04
N GLN A 593 6.24 41.70 2.91
CA GLN A 593 7.00 42.84 2.39
C GLN A 593 6.12 44.01 1.93
N GLN A 594 4.88 43.73 1.49
CA GLN A 594 3.93 44.76 1.07
C GLN A 594 3.31 45.49 2.27
N ILE A 595 3.23 44.85 3.44
CA ILE A 595 2.79 45.47 4.70
C ILE A 595 3.81 46.53 5.15
N GLN A 596 5.11 46.20 5.12
CA GLN A 596 6.16 47.09 5.61
C GLN A 596 6.33 48.38 4.79
N LYS A 597 5.98 48.37 3.49
CA LYS A 597 6.05 49.56 2.63
C LYS A 597 4.94 50.58 2.90
N ASN A 598 3.85 50.21 3.58
CA ASN A 598 2.70 51.08 3.79
C ASN A 598 2.42 51.22 5.30
N LYS A 599 2.88 52.31 5.93
CA LYS A 599 2.74 52.54 7.39
C LYS A 599 1.28 52.67 7.91
N LYS A 600 0.28 52.65 7.00
CA LYS A 600 -1.17 52.53 7.31
C LYS A 600 -1.77 51.26 6.68
N ALA A 601 -1.02 50.16 6.62
CA ALA A 601 -1.47 48.93 5.98
C ALA A 601 -2.62 48.28 6.77
N MET A 602 -3.70 47.97 6.04
CA MET A 602 -4.74 47.06 6.50
C MET A 602 -4.17 45.65 6.60
N ALA A 603 -4.50 44.90 7.65
CA ALA A 603 -4.18 43.48 7.76
C ALA A 603 -5.27 42.60 7.12
N ILE A 604 -6.53 42.97 7.31
CA ILE A 604 -7.70 42.31 6.70
C ILE A 604 -8.64 43.40 6.16
N ASP A 605 -9.08 43.26 4.91
CA ASP A 605 -10.05 44.14 4.24
C ASP A 605 -11.09 43.28 3.51
N ILE A 606 -12.34 43.35 4.00
CA ILE A 606 -13.51 42.68 3.41
C ILE A 606 -14.48 43.75 2.93
N LYS A 607 -14.85 43.70 1.64
CA LYS A 607 -15.82 44.61 1.03
C LYS A 607 -16.96 43.83 0.39
N ASP A 608 -18.18 44.14 0.78
CA ASP A 608 -19.45 43.54 0.32
C ASP A 608 -19.40 42.00 0.28
N GLY A 609 -18.75 41.40 1.29
CA GLY A 609 -18.49 39.96 1.37
C GLY A 609 -19.76 39.17 1.68
N THR A 610 -20.11 38.23 0.79
CA THR A 610 -21.21 37.28 1.02
C THR A 610 -20.69 35.85 0.90
N PHE A 611 -20.88 35.05 1.96
CA PHE A 611 -20.28 33.72 2.09
C PHE A 611 -21.29 32.65 2.49
N ALA A 612 -21.05 31.42 2.05
CA ALA A 612 -21.87 30.27 2.37
C ALA A 612 -21.03 28.98 2.49
N TRP A 613 -21.55 28.03 3.26
CA TRP A 613 -20.97 26.69 3.38
C TRP A 613 -21.35 25.75 2.22
N GLU A 614 -22.46 26.04 1.55
CA GLU A 614 -22.98 25.26 0.42
C GLU A 614 -22.99 26.12 -0.85
N LYS A 615 -22.85 25.51 -2.02
CA LYS A 615 -23.03 26.20 -3.30
C LYS A 615 -24.51 26.24 -3.65
N GLU A 616 -24.98 27.35 -4.20
CA GLU A 616 -26.36 27.43 -4.71
C GLU A 616 -26.44 26.63 -6.02
N GLU A 617 -27.15 25.51 -5.98
CA GLU A 617 -27.46 24.74 -7.19
C GLU A 617 -28.53 25.50 -7.99
N PRO A 618 -28.38 25.64 -9.32
CA PRO A 618 -29.46 26.17 -10.15
C PRO A 618 -30.67 25.24 -9.99
N VAL A 619 -31.83 25.81 -9.68
CA VAL A 619 -33.10 25.07 -9.65
C VAL A 619 -33.36 24.59 -11.07
N VAL A 620 -32.98 23.34 -11.36
CA VAL A 620 -33.43 22.65 -12.56
C VAL A 620 -34.90 22.32 -12.30
N ALA A 621 -35.79 23.15 -12.85
CA ALA A 621 -37.18 22.75 -13.01
C ALA A 621 -37.21 21.50 -13.90
N ASP A 622 -37.85 20.45 -13.39
CA ASP A 622 -38.17 19.21 -14.09
C ASP A 622 -36.98 18.29 -14.47
N ALA A 623 -36.52 17.50 -13.51
CA ALA A 623 -35.92 16.20 -13.79
C ALA A 623 -36.66 15.12 -12.97
N PRO A 624 -37.10 13.99 -13.58
CA PRO A 624 -37.71 12.92 -12.83
C PRO A 624 -36.69 12.34 -11.85
N THR A 625 -37.07 12.24 -10.58
CA THR A 625 -36.30 11.55 -9.53
C THR A 625 -35.91 10.15 -10.02
N PRO A 626 -34.62 9.80 -10.09
CA PRO A 626 -34.23 8.42 -10.31
C PRO A 626 -34.65 7.60 -9.09
N GLU A 627 -35.41 6.52 -9.33
CA GLU A 627 -35.70 5.51 -8.31
C GLU A 627 -34.37 4.96 -7.78
N ILE A 628 -34.07 5.28 -6.52
CA ILE A 628 -32.95 4.65 -5.80
C ILE A 628 -33.42 3.24 -5.45
N SER A 629 -32.73 2.22 -5.96
CA SER A 629 -33.03 0.83 -5.63
C SER A 629 -32.76 0.58 -4.14
N ALA A 630 -33.59 -0.27 -3.53
CA ALA A 630 -33.54 -0.60 -2.10
C ALA A 630 -32.18 -1.15 -1.62
N GLU A 631 -31.29 -1.57 -2.53
CA GLU A 631 -29.96 -2.11 -2.22
C GLU A 631 -28.92 -1.03 -1.83
N ASP A 632 -29.13 0.23 -2.23
CA ASP A 632 -28.20 1.33 -1.87
C ASP A 632 -28.45 1.91 -0.47
N ALA A 633 -29.61 1.60 0.15
CA ALA A 633 -29.98 2.08 1.48
C ALA A 633 -29.31 1.31 2.64
N GLU A 634 -28.85 0.08 2.41
CA GLU A 634 -28.29 -0.78 3.48
C GLU A 634 -26.81 -0.51 3.82
N ARG A 635 -26.10 0.35 3.07
CA ARG A 635 -24.65 0.53 3.23
C ARG A 635 -24.23 1.72 4.09
N GLN A 636 -25.14 2.36 4.81
CA GLN A 636 -24.79 3.43 5.75
C GLN A 636 -24.81 2.91 7.19
N PRO A 637 -23.69 2.98 7.93
CA PRO A 637 -23.68 2.65 9.34
C PRO A 637 -24.55 3.65 10.14
N LEU A 638 -25.34 3.08 11.04
CA LEU A 638 -26.31 3.70 11.95
C LEU A 638 -25.71 4.82 12.82
N LEU A 639 -25.66 6.04 12.31
CA LEU A 639 -25.57 7.27 13.11
C LEU A 639 -26.40 8.38 12.48
N SER A 640 -27.71 8.19 12.42
CA SER A 640 -28.66 9.31 12.41
C SER A 640 -30.08 8.77 12.63
N GLY A 641 -30.56 8.87 13.86
CA GLY A 641 -31.99 8.96 14.11
C GLY A 641 -32.50 10.28 13.54
N SER A 642 -32.69 10.33 12.22
CA SER A 642 -33.46 11.37 11.56
C SER A 642 -34.37 10.63 10.59
N THR A 643 -35.61 10.47 11.03
CA THR A 643 -36.77 10.20 10.20
C THR A 643 -36.61 10.87 8.84
N VAL A 644 -36.77 10.09 7.77
CA VAL A 644 -36.98 10.57 6.41
C VAL A 644 -38.29 11.33 6.43
N THR A 645 -38.21 12.58 6.87
CA THR A 645 -39.26 13.57 6.73
C THR A 645 -38.97 14.18 5.36
N THR A 646 -39.93 14.04 4.46
CA THR A 646 -39.96 14.69 3.15
C THR A 646 -39.55 16.15 3.31
N ALA A 647 -38.30 16.47 3.02
CA ALA A 647 -37.74 17.78 3.30
C ALA A 647 -38.34 18.78 2.32
N THR A 648 -39.28 19.59 2.79
CA THR A 648 -39.51 20.92 2.26
C THR A 648 -38.17 21.67 2.32
N ARG A 649 -37.43 21.67 1.20
CA ARG A 649 -36.14 22.35 1.06
C ARG A 649 -36.33 23.82 1.45
N THR A 650 -35.79 24.20 2.60
CA THR A 650 -35.72 25.60 3.03
C THR A 650 -35.00 26.43 1.97
N PRO A 651 -35.45 27.67 1.71
CA PRO A 651 -34.78 28.54 0.75
C PRO A 651 -33.33 28.76 1.18
N TYR A 652 -32.41 28.51 0.26
CA TYR A 652 -30.97 28.70 0.44
C TYR A 652 -30.70 30.12 0.96
N ARG A 653 -30.09 30.24 2.15
CA ARG A 653 -29.69 31.53 2.73
C ARG A 653 -28.18 31.53 2.97
N PRO A 654 -27.43 32.55 2.50
CA PRO A 654 -26.02 32.66 2.80
C PRO A 654 -25.82 32.81 4.31
N THR A 655 -24.79 32.15 4.85
CA THR A 655 -24.46 32.19 6.28
C THR A 655 -23.97 33.57 6.71
N LEU A 656 -23.25 34.26 5.81
CA LEU A 656 -22.77 35.62 6.01
C LEU A 656 -23.18 36.49 4.82
N SER A 657 -23.70 37.69 5.09
CA SER A 657 -24.19 38.60 4.05
C SER A 657 -23.76 40.04 4.33
N ASN A 658 -23.38 40.74 3.25
CA ASN A 658 -22.97 42.15 3.28
C ASN A 658 -21.92 42.47 4.36
N ILE A 659 -20.90 41.63 4.49
CA ILE A 659 -19.81 41.83 5.44
C ILE A 659 -18.87 42.91 4.88
N ASN A 660 -18.80 44.03 5.60
CA ASN A 660 -17.82 45.08 5.39
C ASN A 660 -16.98 45.19 6.67
N LEU A 661 -15.68 44.88 6.57
CA LEU A 661 -14.79 44.76 7.73
C LEU A 661 -13.37 45.20 7.40
N ASP A 662 -12.83 46.07 8.24
CA ASP A 662 -11.54 46.72 8.10
C ASP A 662 -10.73 46.55 9.42
N ILE A 663 -9.66 45.74 9.37
CA ILE A 663 -8.77 45.48 10.52
C ILE A 663 -7.35 45.99 10.21
N HIS A 664 -6.82 46.83 11.09
CA HIS A 664 -5.50 47.44 10.95
C HIS A 664 -4.36 46.50 11.37
N ALA A 665 -3.17 46.73 10.82
CA ALA A 665 -1.96 46.03 11.27
C ALA A 665 -1.64 46.37 12.73
N GLY A 666 -1.33 45.36 13.55
CA GLY A 666 -0.95 45.52 14.97
C GLY A 666 -2.11 45.71 15.97
N SER A 667 -3.36 45.82 15.50
CA SER A 667 -4.52 46.01 16.39
C SER A 667 -5.07 44.71 16.97
N LEU A 668 -5.65 44.79 18.16
CA LEU A 668 -6.46 43.75 18.80
C LEU A 668 -7.96 44.05 18.57
N THR A 669 -8.60 43.30 17.69
CA THR A 669 -10.03 43.42 17.36
C THR A 669 -10.83 42.26 17.93
N ALA A 670 -11.91 42.55 18.67
CA ALA A 670 -12.84 41.54 19.17
C ALA A 670 -14.07 41.39 18.28
N ILE A 671 -14.51 40.15 18.03
CA ILE A 671 -15.75 39.83 17.33
C ILE A 671 -16.72 39.18 18.31
N VAL A 672 -17.85 39.86 18.55
CA VAL A 672 -18.86 39.45 19.54
C VAL A 672 -20.22 39.28 18.89
N GLY A 673 -21.08 38.48 19.55
CA GLY A 673 -22.42 38.19 19.05
C GLY A 673 -22.98 36.92 19.69
N ARG A 674 -24.31 36.73 19.57
CA ARG A 674 -24.99 35.55 20.15
C ARG A 674 -24.47 34.25 19.54
N ILE A 675 -24.72 33.12 20.22
CA ILE A 675 -24.36 31.78 19.72
C ILE A 675 -25.08 31.55 18.39
N GLY A 676 -24.39 30.98 17.41
CA GLY A 676 -24.97 30.65 16.10
C GLY A 676 -25.08 31.80 15.09
N GLN A 677 -24.55 33.00 15.38
CA GLN A 677 -24.67 34.15 14.46
C GLN A 677 -23.56 34.28 13.40
N GLY A 678 -22.70 33.28 13.26
CA GLY A 678 -21.70 33.22 12.18
C GLY A 678 -20.28 33.71 12.53
N LYS A 679 -19.92 33.84 13.81
CA LYS A 679 -18.59 34.34 14.24
C LYS A 679 -17.44 33.46 13.74
N SER A 680 -17.48 32.16 14.02
CA SER A 680 -16.51 31.19 13.51
C SER A 680 -16.55 31.10 11.97
N SER A 681 -17.74 31.24 11.36
CA SER A 681 -17.87 31.31 9.90
C SER A 681 -17.11 32.52 9.32
N LEU A 682 -17.09 33.67 10.01
CA LEU A 682 -16.35 34.84 9.54
C LEU A 682 -14.84 34.60 9.54
N LEU A 683 -14.30 33.91 10.55
CA LEU A 683 -12.89 33.49 10.55
C LEU A 683 -12.60 32.52 9.39
N ASN A 684 -13.48 31.54 9.14
CA ASN A 684 -13.33 30.61 8.02
C ASN A 684 -13.41 31.31 6.65
N ALA A 685 -14.26 32.33 6.51
CA ALA A 685 -14.32 33.17 5.32
C ALA A 685 -13.00 33.95 5.08
N ILE A 686 -12.37 34.46 6.14
CA ILE A 686 -11.06 35.12 6.06
C ILE A 686 -9.96 34.13 5.63
N MET A 687 -10.00 32.90 6.14
CA MET A 687 -9.05 31.85 5.75
C MET A 687 -9.26 31.35 4.31
N GLY A 688 -10.46 31.52 3.76
CA GLY A 688 -10.85 31.04 2.43
C GLY A 688 -11.51 29.66 2.46
N GLU A 689 -11.94 29.17 3.62
CA GLU A 689 -12.59 27.87 3.83
C GLU A 689 -14.11 27.91 3.57
N MET A 690 -14.64 28.97 2.94
CA MET A 690 -16.05 29.12 2.59
C MET A 690 -16.22 29.57 1.14
N TYR A 691 -17.36 29.26 0.52
CA TYR A 691 -17.67 29.77 -0.81
C TYR A 691 -17.95 31.27 -0.74
N LYS A 692 -17.20 32.06 -1.52
CA LYS A 692 -17.44 33.49 -1.71
C LYS A 692 -18.36 33.70 -2.91
N LYS A 693 -19.58 34.20 -2.67
CA LYS A 693 -20.52 34.55 -3.75
C LYS A 693 -20.26 35.93 -4.34
N GLN A 694 -20.03 36.91 -3.46
CA GLN A 694 -19.86 38.31 -3.82
C GLN A 694 -18.84 38.97 -2.89
N GLY A 695 -18.22 40.04 -3.39
CA GLY A 695 -17.30 40.88 -2.63
C GLY A 695 -15.82 40.51 -2.83
N SER A 696 -14.97 41.22 -2.10
CA SER A 696 -13.53 41.00 -2.08
C SER A 696 -13.02 40.80 -0.66
N VAL A 697 -12.13 39.81 -0.49
CA VAL A 697 -11.40 39.56 0.76
C VAL A 697 -9.92 39.71 0.47
N LYS A 698 -9.24 40.57 1.22
CA LYS A 698 -7.80 40.77 1.15
C LYS A 698 -7.19 40.50 2.52
N VAL A 699 -6.16 39.66 2.56
CA VAL A 699 -5.39 39.38 3.78
C VAL A 699 -3.92 39.62 3.49
N TYR A 700 -3.26 40.32 4.39
CA TYR A 700 -1.84 40.66 4.26
C TYR A 700 -1.03 39.93 5.33
N GLY A 701 -0.03 39.15 4.90
CA GLY A 701 0.87 38.41 5.81
C GLY A 701 0.41 36.98 6.10
N ASP A 702 1.19 36.29 6.93
CA ASP A 702 0.91 34.91 7.33
C ASP A 702 -0.14 34.85 8.46
N ILE A 703 -0.98 33.82 8.45
CA ILE A 703 -2.08 33.63 9.42
C ILE A 703 -1.75 32.47 10.37
N ALA A 704 -1.87 32.71 11.68
CA ALA A 704 -2.01 31.68 12.70
C ALA A 704 -3.48 31.55 13.11
N TYR A 705 -4.00 30.33 13.13
CA TYR A 705 -5.39 30.05 13.52
C TYR A 705 -5.44 29.14 14.73
N VAL A 706 -6.23 29.55 15.74
CA VAL A 706 -6.51 28.76 16.95
C VAL A 706 -8.00 28.43 16.94
N PRO A 707 -8.38 27.16 16.67
CA PRO A 707 -9.78 26.75 16.60
C PRO A 707 -10.42 26.66 18.00
N GLN A 708 -11.75 26.76 18.04
CA GLN A 708 -12.55 26.55 19.26
C GLN A 708 -12.33 25.17 19.88
N GLN A 709 -12.19 24.13 19.05
CA GLN A 709 -11.77 22.81 19.49
C GLN A 709 -10.30 22.61 19.15
N ALA A 710 -9.43 22.68 20.16
CA ALA A 710 -7.99 22.51 20.00
C ALA A 710 -7.64 21.14 19.38
N TRP A 711 -6.80 21.17 18.34
CA TRP A 711 -6.31 19.98 17.65
C TRP A 711 -4.85 19.70 18.04
N ILE A 712 -4.59 18.48 18.50
CA ILE A 712 -3.27 18.03 18.98
C ILE A 712 -2.77 16.90 18.08
N CYS A 713 -1.54 17.02 17.61
CA CYS A 713 -0.84 15.99 16.85
C CYS A 713 -0.46 14.84 17.76
N ASN A 714 -0.46 13.62 17.21
CA ASN A 714 0.13 12.47 17.88
C ASN A 714 1.67 12.57 17.82
N ALA A 715 2.24 13.33 18.74
CA ALA A 715 3.66 13.62 18.90
C ALA A 715 3.92 14.10 20.34
N THR A 716 5.16 14.47 20.65
CA THR A 716 5.52 15.07 21.95
C THR A 716 4.84 16.45 22.15
N VAL A 717 4.74 16.92 23.40
CA VAL A 717 4.25 18.30 23.67
C VAL A 717 5.13 19.33 22.97
N LYS A 718 6.45 19.14 23.03
CA LYS A 718 7.42 19.98 22.35
C LYS A 718 7.16 20.04 20.84
N ASP A 719 7.03 18.91 20.16
CA ASP A 719 6.78 18.87 18.72
C ASP A 719 5.42 19.48 18.35
N ASN A 720 4.43 19.36 19.23
CA ASN A 720 3.16 20.03 19.08
C ASN A 720 3.28 21.56 19.12
N ILE A 721 4.17 22.12 19.94
CA ILE A 721 4.41 23.57 20.01
C ILE A 721 5.27 24.03 18.82
N LEU A 722 6.35 23.32 18.51
CA LEU A 722 7.28 23.66 17.42
C LEU A 722 6.61 23.57 16.04
N PHE A 723 5.77 22.55 15.85
CA PHE A 723 4.96 22.34 14.65
C PHE A 723 5.77 22.50 13.34
N GLY A 724 6.94 21.86 13.29
CA GLY A 724 7.83 21.82 12.14
C GLY A 724 8.85 22.97 12.04
N LYS A 725 8.81 23.97 12.94
CA LYS A 725 9.87 24.99 13.03
C LYS A 725 11.08 24.46 13.82
N PRO A 726 12.29 24.99 13.55
CA PRO A 726 13.47 24.67 14.34
C PRO A 726 13.28 25.09 15.81
N PHE A 727 13.93 24.35 16.70
CA PHE A 727 13.91 24.61 18.14
C PHE A 727 14.79 25.81 18.50
N ASP A 728 14.19 26.80 19.15
CA ASP A 728 14.84 27.98 19.74
C ASP A 728 14.49 28.01 21.23
N GLN A 729 15.49 27.77 22.07
CA GLN A 729 15.33 27.64 23.52
C GLN A 729 14.73 28.90 24.15
N ASP A 730 15.28 30.08 23.84
CA ASP A 730 14.87 31.33 24.48
C ASP A 730 13.45 31.72 24.09
N LEU A 731 13.06 31.49 22.83
CA LEU A 731 11.70 31.74 22.37
C LEU A 731 10.72 30.74 22.97
N TYR A 732 11.10 29.46 23.00
CA TYR A 732 10.27 28.38 23.53
C TYR A 732 9.96 28.60 25.01
N ASP A 733 10.96 28.87 25.84
CA ASP A 733 10.79 29.07 27.28
C ASP A 733 9.88 30.26 27.57
N ARG A 734 10.05 31.38 26.85
CA ARG A 734 9.18 32.55 26.95
C ARG A 734 7.72 32.22 26.61
N ILE A 735 7.48 31.42 25.58
CA ILE A 735 6.13 31.03 25.16
C ILE A 735 5.50 30.02 26.13
N VAL A 736 6.28 29.07 26.66
CA VAL A 736 5.81 28.09 27.65
C VAL A 736 5.38 28.80 28.93
N ILE A 737 6.18 29.76 29.39
CA ILE A 737 5.86 30.61 30.54
C ILE A 737 4.60 31.42 30.23
N ALA A 738 4.57 32.20 29.14
CA ALA A 738 3.43 33.06 28.81
C ALA A 738 2.11 32.31 28.58
N SER A 739 2.19 31.09 28.05
CA SER A 739 1.04 30.20 27.85
C SER A 739 0.56 29.54 29.16
N GLY A 740 1.31 29.69 30.26
CA GLY A 740 1.00 29.09 31.56
C GLY A 740 1.08 27.56 31.53
N LEU A 741 1.95 26.98 30.70
CA LEU A 741 2.11 25.52 30.55
C LEU A 741 3.11 24.92 31.53
N GLN A 742 3.93 25.73 32.20
CA GLN A 742 4.99 25.25 33.08
C GLN A 742 4.51 24.28 34.19
N PRO A 743 3.41 24.56 34.93
CA PRO A 743 2.88 23.60 35.89
C PRO A 743 2.37 22.30 35.26
N ASP A 744 1.84 22.37 34.02
CA ASP A 744 1.37 21.17 33.32
C ASP A 744 2.55 20.29 32.91
N LEU A 745 3.64 20.89 32.44
CA LEU A 745 4.85 20.16 32.05
C LEU A 745 5.50 19.47 33.25
N GLU A 746 5.54 20.12 34.42
CA GLU A 746 6.09 19.52 35.65
C GLU A 746 5.31 18.28 36.13
N MET A 747 4.01 18.20 35.81
CA MET A 747 3.16 17.05 36.14
C MET A 747 3.29 15.88 35.16
N LEU A 748 3.83 16.12 33.95
CA LEU A 748 3.95 15.08 32.94
C LEU A 748 5.21 14.21 33.20
N PRO A 749 5.13 12.87 32.99
CA PRO A 749 6.22 11.94 33.32
C PRO A 749 7.57 12.30 32.70
N ALA A 750 7.57 12.78 31.45
CA ALA A 750 8.76 13.18 30.70
C ALA A 750 8.75 14.68 30.34
N GLY A 751 8.01 15.51 31.09
CA GLY A 751 7.90 16.93 30.80
C GLY A 751 7.34 17.21 29.40
N ASP A 752 8.03 18.06 28.64
CA ASP A 752 7.64 18.41 27.27
C ASP A 752 7.97 17.35 26.22
N MET A 753 8.81 16.36 26.57
CA MET A 753 9.11 15.19 25.74
C MET A 753 8.05 14.08 25.89
N THR A 754 7.03 14.28 26.72
CA THR A 754 5.93 13.33 26.90
C THR A 754 5.11 13.19 25.61
N GLU A 755 4.89 11.95 25.17
CA GLU A 755 4.02 11.65 24.04
C GLU A 755 2.53 11.74 24.44
N ILE A 756 1.76 12.57 23.74
CA ILE A 756 0.37 12.86 24.14
C ILE A 756 -0.63 11.80 23.60
N GLY A 757 -0.25 11.03 22.59
CA GLY A 757 -1.14 10.05 21.93
C GLY A 757 -2.17 10.69 20.98
N GLU A 758 -2.96 9.84 20.30
CA GLU A 758 -3.95 10.30 19.33
C GLU A 758 -5.05 11.16 19.99
N ARG A 759 -5.31 12.36 19.45
CA ARG A 759 -6.27 13.37 19.98
C ARG A 759 -5.97 13.88 21.40
N GLY A 760 -4.79 13.55 21.93
CA GLY A 760 -4.34 13.95 23.26
C GLY A 760 -5.27 13.51 24.39
N ILE A 761 -5.69 12.24 24.40
CA ILE A 761 -6.63 11.69 25.40
C ILE A 761 -6.16 11.97 26.84
N ASN A 762 -4.85 12.07 27.05
CA ASN A 762 -4.24 12.30 28.35
C ASN A 762 -4.29 13.76 28.85
N LEU A 763 -4.80 14.70 28.04
CA LEU A 763 -4.85 16.13 28.40
C LEU A 763 -6.27 16.64 28.68
N SER A 764 -6.38 17.57 29.62
CA SER A 764 -7.61 18.32 29.86
C SER A 764 -7.93 19.30 28.70
N GLY A 765 -9.19 19.73 28.59
CA GLY A 765 -9.59 20.71 27.56
C GLY A 765 -8.79 22.02 27.62
N GLY A 766 -8.54 22.54 28.83
CA GLY A 766 -7.75 23.74 29.05
C GLY A 766 -6.27 23.57 28.69
N GLN A 767 -5.68 22.41 28.97
CA GLN A 767 -4.31 22.08 28.55
C GLN A 767 -4.19 22.04 27.02
N LYS A 768 -5.15 21.39 26.33
CA LYS A 768 -5.17 21.36 24.86
C LYS A 768 -5.24 22.76 24.26
N GLN A 769 -6.08 23.63 24.83
CA GLN A 769 -6.18 25.02 24.38
C GLN A 769 -4.87 25.80 24.58
N ARG A 770 -4.22 25.68 25.75
CA ARG A 770 -2.93 26.32 26.01
C ARG A 770 -1.82 25.85 25.06
N ILE A 771 -1.75 24.56 24.75
CA ILE A 771 -0.81 24.04 23.75
C ILE A 771 -1.11 24.59 22.35
N SER A 772 -2.39 24.70 21.97
CA SER A 772 -2.82 25.30 20.70
C SER A 772 -2.41 26.78 20.58
N LEU A 773 -2.58 27.55 21.67
CA LEU A 773 -2.12 28.94 21.75
C LEU A 773 -0.59 29.07 21.70
N ALA A 774 0.13 28.23 22.44
CA ALA A 774 1.59 28.18 22.43
C ALA A 774 2.12 27.88 21.02
N ARG A 775 1.51 26.92 20.33
CA ARG A 775 1.79 26.60 18.92
C ARG A 775 1.61 27.81 18.03
N ALA A 776 0.46 28.50 18.13
CA ALA A 776 0.21 29.69 17.33
C ALA A 776 1.27 30.78 17.57
N ALA A 777 1.62 31.04 18.83
CA ALA A 777 2.61 32.04 19.20
C ALA A 777 4.02 31.68 18.68
N TYR A 778 4.42 30.40 18.73
CA TYR A 778 5.71 29.94 18.22
C TYR A 778 5.82 30.04 16.69
N GLN A 779 4.68 29.99 15.98
CA GLN A 779 4.65 30.20 14.54
C GLN A 779 4.93 31.65 14.11
N ASP A 780 4.96 32.63 15.02
CA ASP A 780 5.30 34.04 14.74
C ASP A 780 4.61 34.62 13.48
N ALA A 781 3.32 34.32 13.30
CA ALA A 781 2.52 34.82 12.18
C ALA A 781 2.34 36.35 12.25
N ASP A 782 1.83 36.95 11.17
CA ASP A 782 1.50 38.39 11.14
C ASP A 782 0.07 38.65 11.67
N VAL A 783 -0.85 37.71 11.42
CA VAL A 783 -2.27 37.77 11.80
C VAL A 783 -2.65 36.54 12.62
N TYR A 784 -3.26 36.77 13.78
CA TYR A 784 -3.75 35.72 14.68
C TYR A 784 -5.27 35.72 14.70
N LEU A 785 -5.88 34.62 14.24
CA LEU A 785 -7.32 34.37 14.31
C LEU A 785 -7.59 33.42 15.47
N LEU A 786 -8.23 33.92 16.52
CA LEU A 786 -8.45 33.20 17.77
C LEU A 786 -9.95 32.94 17.95
N ASP A 787 -10.38 31.69 17.84
CA ASP A 787 -11.78 31.30 17.96
C ASP A 787 -12.09 30.78 19.38
N ASP A 788 -12.56 31.68 20.24
CA ASP A 788 -12.94 31.42 21.64
C ASP A 788 -11.90 30.64 22.48
N PRO A 789 -10.60 31.04 22.46
CA PRO A 789 -9.51 30.25 23.04
C PRO A 789 -9.53 30.15 24.57
N LEU A 790 -10.29 31.03 25.25
CA LEU A 790 -10.33 31.16 26.72
C LEU A 790 -11.56 30.45 27.33
N SER A 791 -12.39 29.79 26.51
CA SER A 791 -13.65 29.18 26.96
C SER A 791 -13.48 27.95 27.85
N ALA A 792 -12.38 27.20 27.67
CA ALA A 792 -12.10 25.93 28.35
C ALA A 792 -11.06 26.04 29.48
N VAL A 793 -10.59 27.25 29.80
CA VAL A 793 -9.58 27.49 30.83
C VAL A 793 -10.18 28.15 32.08
N ASP A 794 -9.59 27.87 33.24
CA ASP A 794 -10.03 28.49 34.50
C ASP A 794 -9.73 29.99 34.52
N ALA A 795 -10.49 30.75 35.32
CA ALA A 795 -10.41 32.21 35.36
C ALA A 795 -9.00 32.76 35.70
N HIS A 796 -8.23 32.04 36.53
CA HIS A 796 -6.85 32.44 36.85
C HIS A 796 -5.91 32.26 35.64
N VAL A 797 -6.05 31.14 34.93
CA VAL A 797 -5.29 30.84 33.71
C VAL A 797 -5.68 31.80 32.58
N ASP A 798 -6.96 32.13 32.47
CA ASP A 798 -7.49 33.15 31.55
C ASP A 798 -6.78 34.50 31.76
N GLN A 799 -6.74 35.02 32.99
CA GLN A 799 -6.03 36.26 33.30
C GLN A 799 -4.54 36.20 32.97
N HIS A 800 -3.89 35.07 33.26
CA HIS A 800 -2.47 34.87 32.93
C HIS A 800 -2.23 34.93 31.41
N LEU A 801 -3.03 34.19 30.62
CA LEU A 801 -2.96 34.20 29.16
C LEU A 801 -3.24 35.59 28.58
N TRP A 802 -4.18 36.32 29.16
CA TRP A 802 -4.47 37.68 28.74
C TRP A 802 -3.30 38.63 28.99
N GLN A 803 -2.71 38.60 30.19
CA GLN A 803 -1.62 39.51 30.56
C GLN A 803 -0.32 39.21 29.79
N HIS A 804 0.03 37.94 29.64
CA HIS A 804 1.36 37.55 29.14
C HIS A 804 1.39 37.12 27.67
N LEU A 805 0.25 36.75 27.07
CA LEU A 805 0.22 36.25 25.69
C LEU A 805 -0.63 37.11 24.75
N ILE A 806 -1.94 37.22 25.01
CA ILE A 806 -2.92 37.73 24.04
C ILE A 806 -3.11 39.24 24.12
N GLY A 807 -3.18 39.80 25.33
CA GLY A 807 -3.58 41.18 25.59
C GLY A 807 -2.54 42.23 25.18
N PRO A 808 -2.78 43.52 25.50
CA PRO A 808 -1.94 44.63 25.04
C PRO A 808 -0.50 44.61 25.58
N GLN A 809 -0.28 43.93 26.71
CA GLN A 809 1.05 43.76 27.32
C GLN A 809 1.70 42.40 27.03
N GLY A 810 0.97 41.51 26.33
CA GLY A 810 1.44 40.15 26.06
C GLY A 810 2.49 40.06 24.95
N LEU A 811 3.02 38.85 24.75
CA LEU A 811 3.99 38.55 23.69
C LEU A 811 3.49 38.91 22.28
N LEU A 812 2.18 38.82 22.03
CA LEU A 812 1.59 39.09 20.72
C LEU A 812 1.22 40.57 20.50
N LYS A 813 1.67 41.50 21.37
CA LYS A 813 1.29 42.92 21.33
C LYS A 813 1.51 43.64 20.00
N ASP A 814 2.57 43.28 19.28
CA ASP A 814 2.94 43.92 18.01
C ASP A 814 2.28 43.26 16.79
N LYS A 815 1.45 42.22 17.02
CA LYS A 815 0.79 41.42 15.97
C LYS A 815 -0.69 41.78 15.85
N THR A 816 -1.24 41.62 14.64
CA THR A 816 -2.69 41.74 14.45
C THR A 816 -3.38 40.54 15.07
N ARG A 817 -4.35 40.80 15.95
CA ARG A 817 -5.09 39.77 16.68
C ARG A 817 -6.59 39.97 16.48
N VAL A 818 -7.27 38.93 16.02
CA VAL A 818 -8.72 38.88 15.86
C VAL A 818 -9.25 37.85 16.84
N LEU A 819 -9.92 38.31 17.89
CA LEU A 819 -10.45 37.48 18.95
C LEU A 819 -11.96 37.33 18.81
N VAL A 820 -12.42 36.15 18.40
CA VAL A 820 -13.82 35.77 18.59
C VAL A 820 -13.97 35.30 20.03
N THR A 821 -14.90 35.88 20.79
CA THR A 821 -15.17 35.40 22.14
C THR A 821 -16.64 35.59 22.53
N HIS A 822 -17.10 34.68 23.39
CA HIS A 822 -18.35 34.83 24.13
C HIS A 822 -18.17 35.52 25.48
N GLY A 823 -16.93 35.63 25.96
CA GLY A 823 -16.57 36.27 27.22
C GLY A 823 -16.54 37.79 27.10
N ILE A 824 -17.12 38.48 28.09
CA ILE A 824 -17.18 39.96 28.14
C ILE A 824 -15.98 40.56 28.87
N HIS A 825 -15.27 39.73 29.65
CA HIS A 825 -14.30 40.14 30.67
C HIS A 825 -13.14 41.00 30.16
N HIS A 826 -12.76 40.84 28.89
CA HIS A 826 -11.59 41.50 28.30
C HIS A 826 -11.93 42.51 27.20
N LEU A 827 -13.22 42.72 26.92
CA LEU A 827 -13.69 43.60 25.84
C LEU A 827 -13.36 45.08 26.07
N GLU A 828 -13.09 45.49 27.31
CA GLU A 828 -12.67 46.87 27.63
C GLU A 828 -11.22 47.15 27.20
N ASN A 829 -10.41 46.11 26.95
CA ASN A 829 -8.98 46.23 26.68
C ASN A 829 -8.63 45.95 25.20
N VAL A 830 -9.62 45.95 24.31
CA VAL A 830 -9.42 45.76 22.86
C VAL A 830 -9.56 47.08 22.11
N ASP A 831 -8.87 47.21 20.98
CA ASP A 831 -8.86 48.46 20.20
C ASP A 831 -10.17 48.70 19.45
N LYS A 832 -10.81 47.62 18.98
CA LYS A 832 -12.04 47.68 18.17
C LYS A 832 -12.92 46.47 18.46
N ILE A 833 -14.23 46.69 18.54
CA ILE A 833 -15.24 45.62 18.69
C ILE A 833 -16.13 45.60 17.46
N VAL A 834 -16.38 44.40 16.93
CA VAL A 834 -17.26 44.12 15.80
C VAL A 834 -18.41 43.26 16.31
N VAL A 835 -19.64 43.78 16.21
CA VAL A 835 -20.84 43.06 16.64
C VAL A 835 -21.48 42.39 15.43
N LEU A 836 -21.50 41.06 15.45
CA LEU A 836 -22.14 40.26 14.42
C LEU A 836 -23.57 39.92 14.84
N LYS A 837 -24.55 40.27 13.99
CA LYS A 837 -25.97 39.97 14.18
C LYS A 837 -26.56 39.34 12.92
N ASP A 838 -27.16 38.17 13.08
CA ASP A 838 -27.83 37.41 12.01
C ASP A 838 -26.98 37.25 10.72
N GLY A 839 -25.67 37.01 10.89
CA GLY A 839 -24.74 36.84 9.77
C GLY A 839 -24.33 38.14 9.05
N SER A 840 -24.59 39.30 9.66
CA SER A 840 -24.20 40.62 9.14
C SER A 840 -23.51 41.45 10.23
N VAL A 841 -22.67 42.41 9.83
CA VAL A 841 -22.02 43.35 10.77
C VAL A 841 -23.06 44.41 11.17
N SER A 842 -23.41 44.44 12.46
CA SER A 842 -24.39 45.39 13.00
C SER A 842 -23.75 46.72 13.38
N GLU A 843 -22.69 46.66 14.18
CA GLU A 843 -22.00 47.83 14.73
C GLU A 843 -20.51 47.55 14.84
N VAL A 844 -19.68 48.59 14.67
CA VAL A 844 -18.23 48.54 14.84
C VAL A 844 -17.77 49.80 15.54
N GLY A 845 -16.96 49.68 16.60
CA GLY A 845 -16.45 50.83 17.33
C GLY A 845 -15.62 50.44 18.56
N GLU A 846 -15.20 51.45 19.32
CA GLU A 846 -14.57 51.27 20.63
C GLU A 846 -15.61 50.90 21.70
N TYR A 847 -15.18 50.26 22.80
CA TYR A 847 -16.07 49.78 23.85
C TYR A 847 -17.04 50.84 24.38
N GLN A 848 -16.52 52.02 24.75
CA GLN A 848 -17.32 53.09 25.34
C GLN A 848 -18.34 53.67 24.34
N GLN A 849 -17.93 53.82 23.07
CA GLN A 849 -18.78 54.34 22.00
C GLN A 849 -19.97 53.41 21.72
N LEU A 850 -19.75 52.09 21.74
CA LEU A 850 -20.79 51.07 21.54
C LEU A 850 -21.69 50.88 22.76
N LEU A 851 -21.21 51.21 23.96
CA LEU A 851 -22.04 51.18 25.16
C LEU A 851 -23.01 52.38 25.17
N ASP A 852 -22.52 53.56 24.78
CA ASP A 852 -23.29 54.80 24.72
C ASP A 852 -24.32 54.79 23.58
N SER A 853 -24.07 54.07 22.48
CA SER A 853 -24.99 53.93 21.34
C SER A 853 -26.31 53.24 21.69
N ARG A 854 -26.38 52.52 22.83
CA ARG A 854 -27.50 51.66 23.25
C ARG A 854 -27.97 50.68 22.17
N GLY A 855 -27.05 50.28 21.28
CA GLY A 855 -27.30 49.37 20.17
C GLY A 855 -27.29 47.89 20.57
N ALA A 856 -27.06 47.02 19.58
CA ALA A 856 -27.00 45.57 19.74
C ALA A 856 -25.90 45.14 20.74
N PHE A 857 -24.80 45.90 20.84
CA PHE A 857 -23.74 45.66 21.83
C PHE A 857 -24.24 45.85 23.26
N SER A 858 -24.86 47.00 23.57
CA SER A 858 -25.38 47.29 24.90
C SER A 858 -26.44 46.28 25.34
N GLN A 859 -27.29 45.79 24.43
CA GLN A 859 -28.25 44.72 24.71
C GLN A 859 -27.54 43.41 25.07
N LEU A 860 -26.47 43.05 24.34
CA LEU A 860 -25.68 41.87 24.64
C LEU A 860 -25.05 41.97 26.05
N ILE A 861 -24.45 43.10 26.41
CA ILE A 861 -23.88 43.31 27.76
C ILE A 861 -24.97 43.20 28.85
N GLN A 862 -26.16 43.77 28.63
CA GLN A 862 -27.29 43.68 29.57
C GLN A 862 -27.77 42.24 29.75
N ASP A 863 -27.97 41.49 28.66
CA ASP A 863 -28.41 40.09 28.70
C ASP A 863 -27.45 39.21 29.54
N PHE A 864 -26.14 39.41 29.37
CA PHE A 864 -25.13 38.68 30.13
C PHE A 864 -25.08 39.10 31.62
N SER A 865 -25.32 40.37 31.92
CA SER A 865 -25.38 40.87 33.30
C SER A 865 -26.59 40.31 34.08
N VAL A 866 -27.72 40.09 33.40
CA VAL A 866 -28.95 39.49 33.97
C VAL A 866 -28.79 37.98 34.19
N ALA A 867 -28.13 37.27 33.25
CA ALA A 867 -27.84 35.84 33.39
C ALA A 867 -26.94 35.52 34.62
N LYS A 868 -26.04 36.44 34.98
CA LYS A 868 -25.21 36.31 36.20
C LYS A 868 -26.01 36.48 37.50
N LYS A 869 -27.06 37.31 37.50
CA LYS A 869 -27.97 37.44 38.65
C LYS A 869 -28.82 36.17 38.85
N SER A 870 -29.30 35.55 37.77
CA SER A 870 -30.10 34.31 37.84
C SER A 870 -29.32 33.11 38.41
N LYS A 871 -28.02 32.96 38.09
CA LYS A 871 -27.17 31.90 38.67
C LYS A 871 -26.86 32.08 40.17
N LYS A 872 -26.98 33.29 40.73
CA LYS A 872 -26.81 33.52 42.17
C LYS A 872 -28.08 33.18 42.98
N THR A 873 -29.26 33.23 42.37
CA THR A 873 -30.54 32.96 43.07
C THR A 873 -30.83 31.46 43.22
N VAL A 874 -30.28 30.59 42.37
CA VAL A 874 -30.53 29.13 42.42
C VAL A 874 -29.69 28.42 43.49
N LYS A 875 -28.61 29.03 44.00
CA LYS A 875 -27.78 28.45 45.07
C LYS A 875 -28.33 28.63 46.50
N HIS A 876 -29.49 29.28 46.67
CA HIS A 876 -30.10 29.55 47.98
C HIS A 876 -31.43 28.83 48.24
N GLN A 877 -31.83 27.87 47.39
CA GLN A 877 -33.02 27.04 47.61
C GLN A 877 -32.71 25.56 47.37
N SER A 878 -31.90 24.96 48.24
CA SER A 878 -31.85 23.50 48.38
C SER A 878 -31.30 23.06 49.74
N ASP A 879 -31.63 23.76 50.82
CA ASP A 879 -31.37 23.31 52.19
C ASP A 879 -32.58 23.64 53.07
N SER A 880 -33.56 22.73 53.09
CA SER A 880 -34.40 22.45 54.27
C SER A 880 -35.47 21.41 53.95
N THR A 881 -35.18 20.12 54.17
CA THR A 881 -36.15 19.18 54.75
C THR A 881 -35.51 17.87 55.23
N ALA A 882 -35.80 17.57 56.49
CA ALA A 882 -35.93 16.25 57.12
C ALA A 882 -34.67 15.43 57.46
N VAL A 883 -34.37 15.52 58.76
CA VAL A 883 -33.67 14.62 59.67
C VAL A 883 -34.43 13.29 59.83
N GLU A 884 -33.73 12.15 59.92
CA GLU A 884 -33.80 11.21 61.08
C GLU A 884 -32.84 9.99 61.00
N SER A 885 -31.99 9.90 62.05
CA SER A 885 -31.45 8.72 62.75
C SER A 885 -30.52 7.73 62.01
N ALA A 886 -29.42 7.19 62.56
CA ALA A 886 -28.90 7.15 63.93
C ALA A 886 -27.37 6.92 63.94
N ALA A 887 -26.76 7.39 65.04
CA ALA A 887 -25.42 7.25 65.59
C ALA A 887 -24.61 5.96 65.28
N VAL A 888 -23.27 6.06 65.26
CA VAL A 888 -22.37 5.58 66.34
C VAL A 888 -21.01 6.32 66.29
N GLU A 889 -20.55 6.61 67.50
CA GLU A 889 -19.31 7.20 68.06
C GLU A 889 -17.99 7.14 67.27
N GLU A 890 -17.25 8.26 67.34
CA GLU A 890 -15.78 8.31 67.22
C GLU A 890 -15.12 7.77 68.50
N GLY A 891 -14.10 6.93 68.32
CA GLY A 891 -13.16 6.50 69.35
C GLY A 891 -11.74 6.70 68.83
N ASP A 892 -11.09 7.72 69.39
CA ASP A 892 -9.71 8.16 69.21
C ASP A 892 -8.73 7.16 69.85
N VAL A 893 -7.68 6.71 69.16
CA VAL A 893 -6.42 6.24 69.77
C VAL A 893 -5.24 6.42 68.80
N ASP A 894 -4.40 7.37 69.16
CA ASP A 894 -3.05 7.60 68.67
C ASP A 894 -2.05 6.58 69.28
N SER A 895 -0.83 6.54 68.72
CA SER A 895 0.43 6.03 69.32
C SER A 895 1.01 4.63 68.96
N GLU A 896 2.20 4.75 68.35
CA GLU A 896 3.48 4.08 68.67
C GLU A 896 3.87 2.67 68.14
N ARG A 897 4.82 2.74 67.18
CA ARG A 897 6.20 2.21 67.18
C ARG A 897 6.52 0.71 66.97
N ASN A 898 7.49 0.55 66.04
CA ASN A 898 8.67 -0.35 66.05
C ASN A 898 8.41 -1.84 65.70
N THR A 899 9.24 -2.57 64.93
CA THR A 899 10.69 -2.52 64.65
C THR A 899 11.07 -3.51 63.52
N ILE A 900 12.01 -3.09 62.62
CA ILE A 900 13.28 -3.74 62.15
C ILE A 900 13.24 -5.23 61.69
N VAL A 901 13.74 -5.65 60.51
CA VAL A 901 15.15 -6.02 60.12
C VAL A 901 15.15 -6.36 58.59
N GLU A 902 15.94 -5.69 57.73
CA GLU A 902 17.22 -6.09 57.04
C GLU A 902 17.12 -7.38 56.17
N ASP A 903 17.78 -7.60 55.04
CA ASP A 903 18.71 -6.92 54.11
C ASP A 903 18.81 -7.87 52.88
N GLU A 904 18.98 -7.42 51.63
CA GLU A 904 20.18 -7.53 50.75
C GLU A 904 19.58 -7.86 49.36
N ASP A 905 19.83 -7.16 48.25
CA ASP A 905 21.10 -7.00 47.57
C ASP A 905 20.99 -5.83 46.56
N GLN A 906 21.91 -4.86 46.66
CA GLN A 906 22.23 -3.93 45.58
C GLN A 906 23.38 -4.50 44.75
N LYS A 907 23.24 -4.45 43.42
CA LYS A 907 24.38 -4.34 42.51
C LYS A 907 24.15 -3.25 41.46
N ASP A 908 24.83 -2.14 41.70
CA ASP A 908 25.53 -1.25 40.77
C ASP A 908 25.00 -1.11 39.33
N LYS A 909 24.46 0.08 39.02
CA LYS A 909 24.92 0.89 37.87
C LYS A 909 24.80 2.39 38.16
N LYS A 910 25.93 3.04 38.44
CA LYS A 910 26.14 4.48 38.25
C LYS A 910 26.70 4.72 36.84
N GLY A 911 26.15 5.71 36.14
CA GLY A 911 26.77 6.36 34.97
C GLY A 911 25.95 6.28 33.69
N ASP A 912 25.06 7.26 33.46
CA ASP A 912 25.23 8.25 32.40
C ASP A 912 24.04 9.22 32.37
N ALA A 913 24.34 10.51 32.51
CA ALA A 913 23.43 11.60 32.24
C ALA A 913 23.43 11.88 30.73
N ALA A 914 22.55 11.20 30.00
CA ALA A 914 22.22 11.51 28.61
C ALA A 914 20.69 11.44 28.46
N GLY A 915 20.13 12.43 27.77
CA GLY A 915 18.70 12.81 27.82
C GLY A 915 17.70 11.66 27.70
N LYS A 916 16.70 11.67 28.59
CA LYS A 916 15.54 10.80 28.53
C LYS A 916 14.76 11.08 27.24
N SER A 917 14.79 10.14 26.31
CA SER A 917 13.98 10.16 25.09
C SER A 917 12.63 9.50 25.33
N GLY A 918 11.54 10.26 25.18
CA GLY A 918 10.16 9.81 24.97
C GLY A 918 9.67 8.62 25.82
N GLU A 919 9.24 8.88 27.06
CA GLU A 919 8.44 7.91 27.83
C GLU A 919 6.94 8.13 27.55
N LEU A 920 6.23 7.04 27.28
CA LEU A 920 4.77 7.01 27.21
C LEU A 920 4.18 7.17 28.62
N VAL A 921 2.92 7.62 28.72
CA VAL A 921 2.22 7.75 30.02
C VAL A 921 1.99 6.37 30.67
N GLU A 922 1.97 5.30 29.89
CA GLU A 922 2.10 3.92 30.33
C GLU A 922 2.98 3.17 29.31
N ASP A 923 4.01 2.46 29.78
CA ASP A 923 4.76 1.52 28.95
C ASP A 923 3.86 0.32 28.62
N GLU A 924 3.41 0.20 27.37
CA GLU A 924 2.99 -1.10 26.86
C GLU A 924 4.26 -1.96 26.65
N ALA A 925 4.71 -2.58 27.74
CA ALA A 925 5.68 -3.66 27.66
C ALA A 925 5.00 -4.86 26.97
N MET A 926 5.25 -5.04 25.67
CA MET A 926 5.07 -6.36 25.08
C MET A 926 6.06 -7.31 25.76
N GLU A 927 5.56 -8.16 26.65
CA GLU A 927 6.33 -9.30 27.14
C GLU A 927 6.66 -10.21 25.95
N GLU A 928 7.89 -10.14 25.46
CA GLU A 928 8.45 -11.14 24.56
C GLU A 928 8.74 -12.43 25.34
N GLY A 929 7.71 -13.26 25.51
CA GLY A 929 7.83 -14.59 26.07
C GLY A 929 7.80 -15.67 24.98
N ARG A 930 8.75 -16.61 25.00
CA ARG A 930 8.55 -17.91 24.33
C ARG A 930 7.40 -18.61 25.07
N VAL A 931 6.28 -18.81 24.37
CA VAL A 931 5.13 -19.54 24.92
C VAL A 931 5.58 -20.94 25.33
N GLY A 932 5.60 -21.19 26.64
CA GLY A 932 5.95 -22.50 27.20
C GLY A 932 4.94 -23.56 26.75
N TRP A 933 5.42 -24.80 26.59
CA TRP A 933 4.56 -25.94 26.24
C TRP A 933 3.37 -26.08 27.23
N SER A 934 3.49 -25.64 28.47
CA SER A 934 2.37 -25.63 29.42
C SER A 934 1.15 -24.83 28.93
N VAL A 935 1.36 -23.68 28.28
CA VAL A 935 0.30 -22.80 27.77
C VAL A 935 -0.32 -23.37 26.48
N ALA A 936 0.51 -23.90 25.59
CA ALA A 936 0.03 -24.60 24.40
C ALA A 936 -0.78 -25.86 24.76
N ALA A 937 -0.34 -26.62 25.77
CA ALA A 937 -1.05 -27.79 26.28
C ALA A 937 -2.36 -27.44 27.00
N ALA A 938 -2.47 -26.23 27.55
CA ALA A 938 -3.73 -25.72 28.10
C ALA A 938 -4.73 -25.38 26.99
N TYR A 939 -4.27 -24.78 25.88
CA TYR A 939 -5.10 -24.52 24.70
C TYR A 939 -5.60 -25.80 24.04
N VAL A 940 -4.73 -26.82 23.89
CA VAL A 940 -5.11 -28.13 23.34
C VAL A 940 -6.09 -28.87 24.24
N ARG A 941 -6.07 -28.65 25.56
CA ARG A 941 -7.06 -29.21 26.49
C ARG A 941 -8.40 -28.47 26.50
N ALA A 942 -8.42 -27.23 26.03
CA ALA A 942 -9.63 -26.40 25.98
C ALA A 942 -10.39 -26.50 24.63
N VAL A 943 -9.75 -27.07 23.61
CA VAL A 943 -10.34 -27.50 22.33
C VAL A 943 -10.83 -28.95 22.48
#